data_AF-A0A941WJC6-F1
#
_entry.id   AF-A0A941WJC6-F1
#
_cell.length_a   1.000
_cell.length_b   1.000
_cell.length_c   1.000
_cell.angle_alpha   90.00
_cell.angle_beta   90.00
_cell.angle_gamma   90.00
#
_symmetry.space_group_name_H-M   'P 1'
#
loop_
_entity.id
_entity.type
_entity.pdbx_description
1 polymer ?
#
loop_
_entity_poly.entity_id
_entity_poly.type
_entity_poly.pdbx_seq_one_letter_code
_entity_poly.pdbx_strand_id
1 'polypeptide(L)'
;MKHLFLILFVLLSPPGIYGGNKVLFEIGKQDNSAAEFALYPDNYKSFLANFGGEKSFYVGYSTPEKHWPYVLPGPLDSWAGGGYWAGFHPRHFPSIYFNLDKAAGKGECSLTIFFTGAHNSKPIKIRVEVNGHRFEEELNGENTVEFLENKVTGKAKEIHIQFPSSWLTSGMNKIQLGTIKGTWAIFDCIRLETPAGIRLGKASSSLIRSVKAAPFEYRKENGERMQPVLVDMNQFDISRELTFTVDGCTPVSRTIEVGESIQEILIPAAQAKGKQEKLQVTIRDGKDVIYKGEVIRSPQPLHAYSDDVDLLMGTGNSRWMFKPGPSLPLSMVQIAPDNQDEIWKAGYEYTIENIMGFNHFSDWTMTGFLMQPTCGELKVDPGREDFPDEGYRSRIDKSSEKAEIGKYSVYMTDTKIQADITATRRAALQRYVFPAREDARILIDMFTPNEYPHNLVNARVTKVSDTEIEGYATYYNAFTGYTLEQSYTLYFVLQFSKPFDSMGGWVNEGVQPVTGYIPGWDRNHRFETPAEIRQNITQIEGKGDLGIFLNYKTKENEEILVRSGVSLVDMAGARNNLKQELADPFGWDFEKVVDNARAVWDEYLGRIAIETDDYLQKKKFYTNLYRALAAKATWSDADGRFVDEDERIRQLEKPDDCIVSGEYWNTFWNNQQLFNLMAPEISSTWARSAIQLYQNSGW
;
A
#
# COMPACT_ATOMS: atom_id res chain seq x y z
N MET A 1 -18.00 8.42 -65.78
CA MET A 1 -18.45 7.02 -65.59
C MET A 1 -18.48 6.73 -64.10
N LYS A 2 -19.64 6.27 -63.62
CA LYS A 2 -19.97 5.72 -62.29
C LYS A 2 -19.96 6.68 -61.09
N HIS A 3 -21.18 7.03 -60.72
CA HIS A 3 -21.64 7.62 -59.48
C HIS A 3 -21.34 6.74 -58.27
N LEU A 4 -21.01 7.35 -57.13
CA LEU A 4 -21.30 6.79 -55.82
C LEU A 4 -21.91 7.88 -54.94
N PHE A 5 -23.18 7.68 -54.61
CA PHE A 5 -24.00 8.52 -53.74
C PHE A 5 -23.49 8.42 -52.29
N LEU A 6 -23.20 9.56 -51.65
CA LEU A 6 -23.06 9.64 -50.20
C LEU A 6 -24.39 10.17 -49.63
N ILE A 7 -25.16 9.27 -49.02
CA ILE A 7 -26.41 9.60 -48.33
C ILE A 7 -26.04 10.18 -46.96
N LEU A 8 -26.36 11.45 -46.76
CA LEU A 8 -26.23 12.16 -45.49
C LEU A 8 -27.42 11.78 -44.60
N PHE A 9 -27.22 10.90 -43.61
CA PHE A 9 -28.21 10.64 -42.57
C PHE A 9 -28.15 11.77 -41.53
N VAL A 10 -29.06 12.74 -41.65
CA VAL A 10 -29.36 13.70 -40.58
C VAL A 10 -30.32 13.01 -39.61
N LEU A 11 -29.79 12.45 -38.52
CA LEU A 11 -30.59 12.04 -37.37
C LEU A 11 -31.00 13.29 -36.58
N LEU A 12 -32.17 13.81 -36.89
CA LEU A 12 -32.89 14.76 -36.03
C LEU A 12 -33.39 14.01 -34.80
N SER A 13 -32.63 14.07 -33.71
CA SER A 13 -33.13 13.74 -32.38
C SER A 13 -34.18 14.77 -31.97
N PRO A 14 -35.37 14.36 -31.47
CA PRO A 14 -36.35 15.31 -30.96
C PRO A 14 -35.79 16.00 -29.71
N PRO A 15 -36.12 17.27 -29.45
CA PRO A 15 -35.71 17.96 -28.23
C PRO A 15 -36.42 17.32 -27.05
N GLY A 16 -35.73 16.37 -26.41
CA GLY A 16 -36.09 15.90 -25.08
C GLY A 16 -35.99 17.07 -24.12
N ILE A 17 -37.08 17.36 -23.42
CA ILE A 17 -37.15 18.34 -22.35
C ILE A 17 -36.22 17.85 -21.22
N TYR A 18 -34.94 18.24 -21.27
CA TYR A 18 -34.03 18.11 -20.15
C TYR A 18 -34.27 19.31 -19.23
N GLY A 19 -34.88 19.07 -18.06
CA GLY A 19 -34.81 20.04 -16.98
C GLY A 19 -33.34 20.30 -16.66
N GLY A 20 -32.89 21.55 -16.82
CA GLY A 20 -31.47 21.91 -16.73
C GLY A 20 -30.85 21.52 -15.39
N ASN A 21 -29.58 21.10 -15.43
CA ASN A 21 -28.79 20.87 -14.24
C ASN A 21 -28.69 22.15 -13.39
N LYS A 22 -28.64 21.98 -12.07
CA LYS A 22 -28.49 23.07 -11.12
C LYS A 22 -27.20 22.87 -10.33
N VAL A 23 -26.48 23.96 -10.05
CA VAL A 23 -25.38 23.99 -9.08
C VAL A 23 -25.88 23.48 -7.73
N LEU A 24 -25.34 22.33 -7.29
CA LEU A 24 -25.59 21.78 -5.97
C LEU A 24 -24.73 22.49 -4.93
N PHE A 25 -23.44 22.65 -5.23
CA PHE A 25 -22.51 23.46 -4.45
C PHE A 25 -21.36 24.01 -5.31
N GLU A 26 -20.71 25.03 -4.77
CA GLU A 26 -19.50 25.64 -5.30
C GLU A 26 -18.51 25.87 -4.14
N ILE A 27 -17.23 25.56 -4.37
CA ILE A 27 -16.12 25.85 -3.45
C ILE A 27 -15.20 26.85 -4.17
N GLY A 28 -15.06 28.05 -3.62
CA GLY A 28 -14.46 29.18 -4.33
C GLY A 28 -15.50 29.95 -5.16
N LYS A 29 -15.05 30.71 -6.15
CA LYS A 29 -15.90 31.37 -7.15
C LYS A 29 -15.25 31.24 -8.51
N GLN A 30 -16.04 31.07 -9.56
CA GLN A 30 -15.51 31.07 -10.91
C GLN A 30 -15.28 32.52 -11.39
N ASP A 31 -14.16 33.12 -10.98
CA ASP A 31 -13.79 34.50 -11.33
C ASP A 31 -12.33 34.66 -11.81
N ASN A 32 -11.66 33.53 -12.07
CA ASN A 32 -10.24 33.41 -12.39
C ASN A 32 -9.33 33.91 -11.26
N SER A 33 -9.73 33.69 -10.01
CA SER A 33 -8.97 34.04 -8.82
C SER A 33 -8.99 32.90 -7.80
N ALA A 34 -7.92 32.80 -7.01
CA ALA A 34 -7.83 31.84 -5.92
C ALA A 34 -8.01 32.51 -4.55
N ALA A 35 -8.54 33.74 -4.52
CA ALA A 35 -8.54 34.63 -3.36
C ALA A 35 -9.39 34.13 -2.19
N GLU A 36 -10.38 33.28 -2.45
CA GLU A 36 -11.23 32.69 -1.42
C GLU A 36 -10.55 31.56 -0.64
N PHE A 37 -9.48 30.97 -1.18
CA PHE A 37 -8.90 29.75 -0.63
C PHE A 37 -7.81 30.02 0.41
N ALA A 38 -7.59 29.03 1.28
CA ALA A 38 -6.54 29.08 2.29
C ALA A 38 -5.14 29.18 1.64
N LEU A 39 -4.21 29.85 2.33
CA LEU A 39 -2.83 30.09 1.92
C LEU A 39 -2.62 31.05 0.73
N TYR A 40 -3.68 31.54 0.09
CA TYR A 40 -3.57 32.60 -0.91
C TYR A 40 -3.03 33.90 -0.25
N PRO A 41 -2.27 34.75 -0.97
CA PRO A 41 -1.79 34.59 -2.34
C PRO A 41 -0.52 33.75 -2.52
N ASP A 42 0.36 33.71 -1.52
CA ASP A 42 1.75 33.27 -1.69
C ASP A 42 2.27 32.40 -0.54
N ASN A 43 1.40 31.94 0.36
CA ASN A 43 1.79 31.16 1.54
C ASN A 43 1.82 29.63 1.29
N TYR A 44 2.05 29.20 0.05
CA TYR A 44 2.11 27.78 -0.33
C TYR A 44 3.16 26.98 0.46
N LYS A 45 4.23 27.61 0.93
CA LYS A 45 5.27 26.96 1.76
C LYS A 45 4.74 26.46 3.10
N SER A 46 3.60 26.99 3.55
CA SER A 46 2.91 26.51 4.75
C SER A 46 1.94 25.34 4.47
N PHE A 47 1.89 24.84 3.23
CA PHE A 47 0.99 23.75 2.83
C PHE A 47 1.19 22.51 3.68
N LEU A 48 2.42 21.99 3.79
CA LEU A 48 2.67 20.73 4.52
C LEU A 48 2.19 20.80 5.97
N ALA A 49 2.46 21.91 6.66
CA ALA A 49 2.08 22.10 8.06
C ALA A 49 0.55 22.17 8.27
N ASN A 50 -0.19 22.75 7.32
CA ASN A 50 -1.62 23.04 7.48
C ASN A 50 -2.53 22.04 6.74
N PHE A 51 -2.07 21.52 5.60
CA PHE A 51 -2.84 20.75 4.62
C PHE A 51 -2.18 19.43 4.19
N GLY A 52 -1.10 18.99 4.86
CA GLY A 52 -0.52 17.66 4.62
C GLY A 52 -1.51 16.51 4.91
N GLY A 53 -1.36 15.39 4.20
CA GLY A 53 -2.23 14.21 4.32
C GLY A 53 -3.61 14.34 3.64
N GLU A 54 -4.59 13.56 4.10
CA GLU A 54 -6.00 13.69 3.69
C GLU A 54 -6.69 14.74 4.57
N LYS A 55 -7.15 15.83 3.95
CA LYS A 55 -7.97 16.86 4.62
C LYS A 55 -9.41 16.76 4.16
N SER A 56 -10.33 17.06 5.08
CA SER A 56 -11.77 17.01 4.79
C SER A 56 -12.37 18.40 4.63
N PHE A 57 -13.23 18.53 3.63
CA PHE A 57 -14.08 19.70 3.43
C PHE A 57 -15.54 19.25 3.46
N TYR A 58 -16.33 19.74 4.40
CA TYR A 58 -17.75 19.39 4.50
C TYR A 58 -18.63 20.49 3.91
N VAL A 59 -19.26 20.21 2.77
CA VAL A 59 -20.16 21.16 2.09
C VAL A 59 -21.31 21.56 3.00
N GLY A 60 -21.49 22.88 3.17
CA GLY A 60 -22.48 23.47 4.07
C GLY A 60 -21.95 23.79 5.47
N TYR A 61 -20.71 23.41 5.80
CA TYR A 61 -20.05 23.74 7.06
C TYR A 61 -18.66 24.36 6.86
N SER A 62 -17.78 23.70 6.09
CA SER A 62 -16.43 24.18 5.82
C SER A 62 -16.44 25.42 4.90
N THR A 63 -15.45 26.29 5.11
CA THR A 63 -15.17 27.45 4.24
C THR A 63 -13.85 27.26 3.48
N PRO A 64 -13.74 27.71 2.20
CA PRO A 64 -12.50 27.60 1.42
C PRO A 64 -11.31 28.27 2.10
N GLU A 65 -11.51 29.46 2.67
CA GLU A 65 -10.48 30.27 3.36
C GLU A 65 -9.74 29.52 4.48
N LYS A 66 -10.42 28.56 5.12
CA LYS A 66 -9.88 27.82 6.26
C LYS A 66 -9.56 26.36 5.95
N HIS A 67 -10.31 25.74 5.04
CA HIS A 67 -10.35 24.29 4.90
C HIS A 67 -9.98 23.78 3.51
N TRP A 68 -9.68 24.67 2.55
CA TRP A 68 -9.25 24.24 1.22
C TRP A 68 -8.09 25.11 0.73
N PRO A 69 -6.90 24.53 0.47
CA PRO A 69 -5.75 25.30 0.01
C PRO A 69 -5.97 25.79 -1.43
N TYR A 70 -5.44 26.97 -1.74
CA TYR A 70 -5.52 27.53 -3.10
C TYR A 70 -4.75 26.72 -4.14
N VAL A 71 -3.73 25.98 -3.68
CA VAL A 71 -2.84 25.18 -4.52
C VAL A 71 -3.07 23.69 -4.29
N LEU A 72 -3.09 22.93 -5.38
CA LEU A 72 -3.04 21.48 -5.41
C LEU A 72 -1.61 21.06 -5.79
N PRO A 73 -0.75 20.68 -4.83
CA PRO A 73 0.62 20.27 -5.12
C PRO A 73 0.68 18.94 -5.88
N GLY A 74 1.70 18.78 -6.70
CA GLY A 74 2.14 17.53 -7.34
C GLY A 74 3.15 16.75 -6.48
N PRO A 75 3.39 15.47 -6.77
CA PRO A 75 4.43 14.67 -6.11
C PRO A 75 5.84 15.30 -6.16
N LEU A 76 6.14 16.06 -7.22
CA LEU A 76 7.45 16.70 -7.43
C LEU A 76 7.64 17.99 -6.61
N ASP A 77 6.63 18.45 -5.89
CA ASP A 77 6.67 19.73 -5.17
C ASP A 77 7.23 19.57 -3.76
N SER A 78 8.53 19.85 -3.62
CA SER A 78 9.23 19.63 -2.35
C SER A 78 8.68 20.43 -1.16
N TRP A 79 8.17 21.63 -1.43
CA TRP A 79 7.54 22.47 -0.42
C TRP A 79 6.25 21.88 0.17
N ALA A 80 5.64 20.89 -0.50
CA ALA A 80 4.46 20.18 -0.02
C ALA A 80 4.81 18.89 0.74
N GLY A 81 6.09 18.64 1.03
CA GLY A 81 6.57 17.43 1.73
C GLY A 81 7.41 16.51 0.88
N GLY A 82 7.70 16.89 -0.38
CA GLY A 82 8.58 16.13 -1.24
C GLY A 82 10.05 16.48 -0.99
N GLY A 83 10.97 15.66 -1.47
CA GLY A 83 12.38 16.02 -1.55
C GLY A 83 13.34 14.91 -1.18
N TYR A 84 14.62 15.24 -1.10
CA TYR A 84 15.71 14.28 -0.95
C TYR A 84 15.55 13.36 0.27
N TRP A 85 15.33 13.91 1.46
CA TRP A 85 15.16 13.14 2.70
C TRP A 85 13.73 12.67 2.95
N ALA A 86 12.75 13.22 2.22
CA ALA A 86 11.32 13.00 2.43
C ALA A 86 10.67 12.18 1.31
N GLY A 87 11.41 11.80 0.26
CA GLY A 87 10.88 11.16 -0.95
C GLY A 87 10.25 12.16 -1.90
N PHE A 88 10.28 11.90 -3.21
CA PHE A 88 9.63 12.75 -4.23
C PHE A 88 8.16 12.36 -4.52
N HIS A 89 7.43 11.81 -3.54
CA HIS A 89 6.10 11.22 -3.77
C HIS A 89 4.99 11.51 -2.73
N PRO A 90 4.96 12.63 -1.98
CA PRO A 90 3.78 12.94 -1.16
C PRO A 90 2.58 13.21 -2.06
N ARG A 91 1.64 12.27 -2.08
CA ARG A 91 0.37 12.47 -2.80
C ARG A 91 -0.67 12.93 -1.82
N HIS A 92 -1.19 14.12 -2.06
CA HIS A 92 -2.23 14.75 -1.24
C HIS A 92 -3.58 14.52 -1.90
N PHE A 93 -4.49 13.86 -1.18
CA PHE A 93 -5.82 13.51 -1.66
C PHE A 93 -6.90 14.08 -0.74
N PRO A 94 -7.08 15.42 -0.71
CA PRO A 94 -8.18 16.01 0.04
C PRO A 94 -9.55 15.51 -0.45
N SER A 95 -10.50 15.48 0.49
CA SER A 95 -11.81 14.89 0.32
C SER A 95 -12.92 15.90 0.60
N ILE A 96 -13.82 16.06 -0.35
CA ILE A 96 -15.05 16.84 -0.24
C ILE A 96 -16.17 15.89 0.16
N TYR A 97 -16.74 16.12 1.33
CA TYR A 97 -17.90 15.41 1.85
C TYR A 97 -19.15 16.26 1.70
N PHE A 98 -20.27 15.64 1.36
CA PHE A 98 -21.56 16.31 1.27
C PHE A 98 -22.70 15.34 1.54
N ASN A 99 -23.66 15.78 2.36
CA ASN A 99 -24.83 15.00 2.71
C ASN A 99 -25.99 15.34 1.76
N LEU A 100 -26.75 14.34 1.30
CA LEU A 100 -27.93 14.51 0.47
C LEU A 100 -29.18 14.00 1.19
N ASP A 101 -30.16 14.86 1.45
CA ASP A 101 -31.48 14.44 1.95
C ASP A 101 -32.22 13.59 0.91
N LYS A 102 -31.96 13.89 -0.38
CA LYS A 102 -32.55 13.17 -1.52
C LYS A 102 -31.52 13.09 -2.66
N ALA A 103 -31.16 11.88 -3.04
CA ALA A 103 -30.28 11.62 -4.20
C ALA A 103 -31.04 11.13 -5.46
N ALA A 104 -32.34 10.83 -5.35
CA ALA A 104 -33.12 10.27 -6.46
C ALA A 104 -33.43 11.31 -7.55
N GLY A 105 -32.56 11.36 -8.56
CA GLY A 105 -32.79 11.95 -9.88
C GLY A 105 -32.37 10.97 -10.97
N LYS A 106 -33.03 11.01 -12.14
CA LYS A 106 -32.49 10.44 -13.39
C LYS A 106 -31.77 11.57 -14.12
N GLY A 107 -30.53 11.35 -14.53
CA GLY A 107 -29.76 12.31 -15.33
C GLY A 107 -28.28 12.22 -15.05
N GLU A 108 -27.55 13.22 -15.57
CA GLU A 108 -26.10 13.31 -15.45
C GLU A 108 -25.73 14.43 -14.49
N CYS A 109 -24.75 14.14 -13.64
CA CYS A 109 -24.04 15.13 -12.85
C CYS A 109 -22.83 15.65 -13.63
N SER A 110 -22.42 16.87 -13.31
CA SER A 110 -21.24 17.53 -13.89
C SER A 110 -20.39 18.06 -12.75
N LEU A 111 -19.20 17.49 -12.58
CA LEU A 111 -18.17 18.01 -11.69
C LEU A 111 -17.15 18.76 -12.54
N THR A 112 -17.06 20.07 -12.34
CA THR A 112 -16.05 20.91 -13.00
C THR A 112 -15.06 21.44 -11.97
N ILE A 113 -13.78 21.24 -12.23
CA ILE A 113 -12.67 21.76 -11.43
C ILE A 113 -11.98 22.82 -12.29
N PHE A 114 -12.16 24.08 -11.91
CA PHE A 114 -11.54 25.23 -12.54
C PHE A 114 -10.21 25.54 -11.86
N PHE A 115 -9.21 25.86 -12.68
CA PHE A 115 -7.89 26.26 -12.27
C PHE A 115 -7.57 27.63 -12.86
N THR A 116 -6.95 28.50 -12.06
CA THR A 116 -6.41 29.78 -12.54
C THR A 116 -5.14 29.56 -13.39
N GLY A 117 -4.43 28.46 -13.16
CA GLY A 117 -3.26 28.04 -13.94
C GLY A 117 -2.57 26.81 -13.36
N ALA A 118 -1.58 26.32 -14.08
CA ALA A 118 -0.82 25.12 -13.73
C ALA A 118 0.63 25.24 -14.21
N HIS A 119 1.55 24.58 -13.51
CA HIS A 119 2.97 24.68 -13.81
C HIS A 119 3.38 23.92 -15.08
N ASN A 120 4.38 24.44 -15.81
CA ASN A 120 4.75 23.96 -17.14
C ASN A 120 5.91 22.95 -17.19
N SER A 121 6.57 22.65 -16.06
CA SER A 121 7.78 21.82 -16.10
C SER A 121 7.51 20.34 -16.40
N LYS A 122 6.36 19.81 -15.97
CA LYS A 122 5.95 18.42 -16.18
C LYS A 122 4.42 18.34 -16.31
N PRO A 123 3.88 17.49 -17.20
CA PRO A 123 2.45 17.24 -17.27
C PRO A 123 1.90 16.77 -15.93
N ILE A 124 0.77 17.35 -15.51
CA ILE A 124 0.09 17.00 -14.27
C ILE A 124 -0.97 15.95 -14.60
N LYS A 125 -1.03 14.89 -13.80
CA LYS A 125 -2.13 13.91 -13.89
C LYS A 125 -2.96 13.98 -12.62
N ILE A 126 -4.22 14.39 -12.76
CA ILE A 126 -5.15 14.57 -11.64
C ILE A 126 -6.07 13.35 -11.60
N ARG A 127 -6.16 12.72 -10.43
CA ARG A 127 -7.11 11.66 -10.13
C ARG A 127 -8.28 12.25 -9.37
N VAL A 128 -9.49 11.91 -9.80
CA VAL A 128 -10.74 12.27 -9.11
C VAL A 128 -11.56 11.01 -8.88
N GLU A 129 -12.08 10.83 -7.69
CA GLU A 129 -12.92 9.71 -7.32
C GLU A 129 -14.24 10.19 -6.73
N VAL A 130 -15.36 9.73 -7.27
CA VAL A 130 -16.72 10.07 -6.83
C VAL A 130 -17.37 8.80 -6.30
N ASN A 131 -17.56 8.71 -4.98
CA ASN A 131 -18.13 7.52 -4.31
C ASN A 131 -17.54 6.17 -4.79
N GLY A 132 -16.21 6.10 -4.94
CA GLY A 132 -15.52 4.88 -5.41
C GLY A 132 -15.31 4.79 -6.92
N HIS A 133 -15.90 5.69 -7.71
CA HIS A 133 -15.75 5.69 -9.16
C HIS A 133 -14.68 6.69 -9.60
N ARG A 134 -13.67 6.21 -10.33
CA ARG A 134 -12.44 6.94 -10.59
C ARG A 134 -12.35 7.50 -12.02
N PHE A 135 -11.76 8.69 -12.11
CA PHE A 135 -11.34 9.37 -13.33
C PHE A 135 -9.89 9.83 -13.20
N GLU A 136 -9.18 9.88 -14.32
CA GLU A 136 -7.83 10.44 -14.39
C GLU A 136 -7.72 11.34 -15.62
N GLU A 137 -7.29 12.59 -15.40
CA GLU A 137 -7.26 13.63 -16.42
C GLU A 137 -5.88 14.29 -16.45
N GLU A 138 -5.41 14.64 -17.64
CA GLU A 138 -4.15 15.35 -17.82
C GLU A 138 -4.38 16.87 -17.84
N LEU A 139 -3.52 17.60 -17.13
CA LEU A 139 -3.53 19.05 -17.07
C LEU A 139 -2.14 19.57 -17.48
N ASN A 140 -2.04 20.06 -18.70
CA ASN A 140 -0.82 20.70 -19.20
C ASN A 140 -0.77 22.16 -18.72
N GLY A 141 0.25 22.48 -17.94
CA GLY A 141 0.47 23.83 -17.44
C GLY A 141 1.30 24.70 -18.38
N GLU A 142 1.17 26.01 -18.20
CA GLU A 142 1.88 27.04 -18.97
C GLU A 142 2.58 28.06 -18.06
N ASN A 143 2.45 27.90 -16.73
CA ASN A 143 2.92 28.85 -15.75
C ASN A 143 4.25 28.42 -15.11
N THR A 144 4.99 29.39 -14.56
CA THR A 144 6.22 29.20 -13.80
C THR A 144 5.98 29.43 -12.31
N VAL A 145 6.98 29.19 -11.46
CA VAL A 145 6.91 29.41 -10.00
C VAL A 145 6.51 30.85 -9.64
N GLU A 146 6.80 31.84 -10.49
CA GLU A 146 6.36 33.24 -10.28
C GLU A 146 4.84 33.37 -10.16
N PHE A 147 4.07 32.44 -10.74
CA PHE A 147 2.62 32.41 -10.62
C PHE A 147 2.16 31.95 -9.22
N LEU A 148 2.84 30.97 -8.60
CA LEU A 148 2.59 30.59 -7.19
C LEU A 148 2.85 31.74 -6.23
N GLU A 149 3.81 32.61 -6.58
CA GLU A 149 4.21 33.78 -5.81
C GLU A 149 3.35 35.01 -6.14
N ASN A 150 2.27 34.83 -6.92
CA ASN A 150 1.33 35.88 -7.32
C ASN A 150 2.00 37.09 -8.02
N LYS A 151 3.11 36.84 -8.74
CA LYS A 151 3.87 37.87 -9.48
C LYS A 151 3.42 38.05 -10.93
N VAL A 152 2.75 37.04 -11.48
CA VAL A 152 2.23 37.02 -12.86
C VAL A 152 0.79 36.50 -12.87
N THR A 153 0.07 36.68 -13.96
CA THR A 153 -1.29 36.15 -14.13
C THR A 153 -1.28 34.77 -14.81
N GLY A 154 -2.26 33.94 -14.45
CA GLY A 154 -2.41 32.58 -14.92
C GLY A 154 -3.11 32.47 -16.27
N LYS A 155 -3.15 31.25 -16.82
CA LYS A 155 -4.07 30.89 -17.90
C LYS A 155 -5.06 29.88 -17.37
N ALA A 156 -6.34 30.25 -17.38
CA ALA A 156 -7.41 29.40 -16.88
C ALA A 156 -7.43 28.04 -17.59
N LYS A 157 -7.70 27.00 -16.82
CA LYS A 157 -7.90 25.63 -17.28
C LYS A 157 -9.08 25.02 -16.53
N GLU A 158 -9.68 23.98 -17.08
CA GLU A 158 -10.74 23.25 -16.41
C GLU A 158 -10.63 21.75 -16.69
N ILE A 159 -11.07 20.96 -15.71
CA ILE A 159 -11.34 19.54 -15.85
C ILE A 159 -12.84 19.35 -15.68
N HIS A 160 -13.48 18.67 -16.62
CA HIS A 160 -14.91 18.43 -16.63
C HIS A 160 -15.20 16.93 -16.62
N ILE A 161 -15.88 16.48 -15.57
CA ILE A 161 -16.22 15.07 -15.36
C ILE A 161 -17.74 14.93 -15.35
N GLN A 162 -18.26 14.15 -16.29
CA GLN A 162 -19.67 13.76 -16.33
C GLN A 162 -19.84 12.37 -15.75
N PHE A 163 -20.87 12.20 -14.91
CA PHE A 163 -21.19 10.90 -14.32
C PHE A 163 -22.68 10.78 -14.00
N PRO A 164 -23.24 9.56 -14.02
CA PRO A 164 -24.66 9.38 -13.80
C PRO A 164 -25.02 9.69 -12.35
N SER A 165 -26.15 10.37 -12.14
CA SER A 165 -26.62 10.73 -10.79
C SER A 165 -26.90 9.53 -9.88
N SER A 166 -26.99 8.31 -10.44
CA SER A 166 -27.10 7.06 -9.69
C SER A 166 -25.88 6.69 -8.85
N TRP A 167 -24.72 7.32 -9.10
CA TRP A 167 -23.54 7.16 -8.25
C TRP A 167 -23.67 7.92 -6.93
N LEU A 168 -24.58 8.90 -6.84
CA LEU A 168 -24.87 9.63 -5.60
C LEU A 168 -25.91 8.87 -4.78
N THR A 169 -25.71 8.85 -3.46
CA THR A 169 -26.62 8.19 -2.50
C THR A 169 -27.27 9.21 -1.58
N SER A 170 -28.51 8.93 -1.14
CA SER A 170 -29.07 9.67 -0.01
C SER A 170 -28.20 9.39 1.22
N GLY A 171 -27.90 10.42 2.00
CA GLY A 171 -26.87 10.37 3.04
C GLY A 171 -25.53 10.94 2.57
N MET A 172 -24.45 10.47 3.19
CA MET A 172 -23.10 10.99 2.96
C MET A 172 -22.54 10.54 1.60
N ASN A 173 -21.91 11.48 0.90
CA ASN A 173 -21.20 11.26 -0.36
C ASN A 173 -19.78 11.85 -0.25
N LYS A 174 -18.85 11.34 -1.05
CA LYS A 174 -17.43 11.72 -1.08
C LYS A 174 -16.99 12.00 -2.52
N ILE A 175 -16.33 13.13 -2.73
CA ILE A 175 -15.45 13.37 -3.88
C ILE A 175 -14.03 13.51 -3.34
N GLN A 176 -13.10 12.68 -3.81
CA GLN A 176 -11.68 12.78 -3.46
C GLN A 176 -10.91 13.17 -4.71
N LEU A 177 -9.94 14.07 -4.59
CA LEU A 177 -9.09 14.44 -5.71
C LEU A 177 -7.66 14.73 -5.29
N GLY A 178 -6.72 14.45 -6.18
CA GLY A 178 -5.30 14.65 -5.93
C GLY A 178 -4.48 14.53 -7.21
N THR A 179 -3.26 15.02 -7.17
CA THR A 179 -2.28 14.82 -8.24
C THR A 179 -1.57 13.48 -8.03
N ILE A 180 -1.48 12.70 -9.10
CA ILE A 180 -0.71 11.46 -9.12
C ILE A 180 0.59 11.60 -9.91
N LYS A 181 0.74 12.65 -10.73
CA LYS A 181 1.99 12.95 -11.45
C LYS A 181 2.15 14.45 -11.62
N GLY A 182 3.39 14.85 -11.88
CA GLY A 182 3.73 16.23 -12.23
C GLY A 182 3.86 17.14 -11.01
N THR A 183 3.53 18.40 -11.23
CA THR A 183 3.71 19.50 -10.30
C THR A 183 2.36 20.14 -9.95
N TRP A 184 2.38 21.29 -9.31
CA TRP A 184 1.21 21.97 -8.78
C TRP A 184 0.27 22.58 -9.83
N ALA A 185 -0.99 22.71 -9.45
CA ALA A 185 -2.02 23.53 -10.10
C ALA A 185 -2.70 24.45 -9.06
N ILE A 186 -3.25 25.59 -9.49
CA ILE A 186 -3.93 26.56 -8.61
C ILE A 186 -5.42 26.55 -8.90
N PHE A 187 -6.25 26.32 -7.89
CA PHE A 187 -7.71 26.32 -8.00
C PHE A 187 -8.26 27.71 -8.29
N ASP A 188 -9.39 27.74 -8.99
CA ASP A 188 -10.32 28.88 -9.11
C ASP A 188 -11.65 28.51 -8.44
N CYS A 189 -12.19 27.36 -8.83
CA CYS A 189 -13.51 26.93 -8.38
C CYS A 189 -13.65 25.42 -8.51
N ILE A 190 -14.36 24.80 -7.56
CA ILE A 190 -14.84 23.42 -7.70
C ILE A 190 -16.36 23.47 -7.65
N ARG A 191 -17.02 23.04 -8.74
CA ARG A 191 -18.47 23.10 -8.89
C ARG A 191 -19.03 21.73 -9.18
N LEU A 192 -20.06 21.33 -8.41
CA LEU A 192 -20.87 20.17 -8.74
C LEU A 192 -22.27 20.61 -9.15
N GLU A 193 -22.67 20.23 -10.36
CA GLU A 193 -24.00 20.42 -10.90
C GLU A 193 -24.75 19.08 -10.99
N THR A 194 -26.04 19.11 -10.68
CA THR A 194 -26.85 17.88 -10.58
C THR A 194 -28.23 18.08 -11.21
N PRO A 195 -28.91 16.99 -11.59
CA PRO A 195 -30.31 17.06 -12.03
C PRO A 195 -31.22 17.71 -10.99
N ALA A 196 -32.27 18.39 -11.46
CA ALA A 196 -33.26 19.01 -10.59
C ALA A 196 -33.88 17.99 -9.62
N GLY A 197 -33.86 18.30 -8.32
CA GLY A 197 -34.48 17.48 -7.26
C GLY A 197 -33.49 16.85 -6.29
N ILE A 198 -32.19 16.83 -6.61
CA ILE A 198 -31.12 16.54 -5.64
C ILE A 198 -30.92 17.76 -4.74
N ARG A 199 -30.82 17.52 -3.43
CA ARG A 199 -30.72 18.58 -2.42
C ARG A 199 -29.73 18.20 -1.34
N LEU A 200 -28.88 19.16 -0.97
CA LEU A 200 -28.02 19.06 0.20
C LEU A 200 -28.88 18.93 1.45
N GLY A 201 -28.46 18.04 2.34
CA GLY A 201 -28.98 17.97 3.70
C GLY A 201 -28.29 18.98 4.62
N LYS A 202 -28.80 19.09 5.86
CA LYS A 202 -28.19 19.94 6.89
C LYS A 202 -26.78 19.44 7.20
N ALA A 203 -25.82 20.36 7.25
CA ALA A 203 -24.47 20.10 7.74
C ALA A 203 -24.33 20.53 9.21
N SER A 204 -23.45 19.85 9.94
CA SER A 204 -23.03 20.16 11.31
C SER A 204 -21.52 20.10 11.41
N SER A 205 -20.94 20.59 12.51
CA SER A 205 -19.49 20.47 12.71
C SER A 205 -19.03 19.04 12.98
N SER A 206 -19.95 18.16 13.39
CA SER A 206 -19.74 16.72 13.45
C SER A 206 -20.13 16.12 12.09
N LEU A 207 -19.13 15.79 11.28
CA LEU A 207 -19.29 15.07 10.02
C LEU A 207 -19.33 13.57 10.31
N ILE A 208 -20.47 12.91 10.10
CA ILE A 208 -20.60 11.45 10.19
C ILE A 208 -20.37 10.85 8.80
N ARG A 209 -19.20 10.23 8.59
CA ARG A 209 -18.79 9.65 7.29
C ARG A 209 -19.47 8.32 7.04
N SER A 210 -19.47 7.44 8.04
CA SER A 210 -20.16 6.16 7.95
C SER A 210 -20.56 5.62 9.32
N VAL A 211 -21.62 4.80 9.34
CA VAL A 211 -22.07 4.06 10.52
C VAL A 211 -22.32 2.62 10.10
N LYS A 212 -21.58 1.68 10.66
CA LYS A 212 -21.62 0.26 10.27
C LYS A 212 -21.47 -0.65 11.48
N ALA A 213 -22.11 -1.81 11.47
CA ALA A 213 -21.76 -2.87 12.41
C ALA A 213 -20.36 -3.39 12.07
N ALA A 214 -19.51 -3.57 13.08
CA ALA A 214 -18.18 -4.14 12.91
C ALA A 214 -18.29 -5.58 12.38
N PRO A 215 -17.37 -6.02 11.51
CA PRO A 215 -17.31 -7.40 11.03
C PRO A 215 -16.63 -8.35 12.05
N PHE A 216 -16.66 -7.99 13.34
CA PHE A 216 -16.01 -8.73 14.42
C PHE A 216 -16.77 -8.53 15.74
N GLU A 217 -16.49 -9.39 16.71
CA GLU A 217 -17.04 -9.35 18.05
C GLU A 217 -15.92 -9.42 19.10
N TYR A 218 -16.06 -8.67 20.19
CA TYR A 218 -15.26 -8.82 21.39
C TYR A 218 -15.90 -9.81 22.35
N ARG A 219 -15.07 -10.48 23.16
CA ARG A 219 -15.52 -11.31 24.28
C ARG A 219 -15.10 -10.64 25.59
N LYS A 220 -16.09 -10.29 26.41
CA LYS A 220 -15.88 -9.78 27.77
C LYS A 220 -15.42 -10.88 28.71
N GLU A 221 -14.85 -10.48 29.87
CA GLU A 221 -14.42 -11.41 30.92
C GLU A 221 -15.54 -12.31 31.44
N ASN A 222 -16.77 -11.79 31.51
CA ASN A 222 -17.97 -12.55 31.89
C ASN A 222 -18.47 -13.53 30.81
N GLY A 223 -17.77 -13.64 29.67
CA GLY A 223 -18.12 -14.51 28.54
C GLY A 223 -19.11 -13.90 27.55
N GLU A 224 -19.66 -12.72 27.81
CA GLU A 224 -20.57 -12.04 26.88
C GLU A 224 -19.85 -11.61 25.60
N ARG A 225 -20.49 -11.82 24.45
CA ARG A 225 -20.01 -11.32 23.16
C ARG A 225 -20.65 -9.98 22.83
N MET A 226 -19.83 -9.03 22.44
CA MET A 226 -20.25 -7.69 22.07
C MET A 226 -19.83 -7.42 20.63
N GLN A 227 -20.73 -6.88 19.83
CA GLN A 227 -20.43 -6.40 18.48
C GLN A 227 -20.40 -4.87 18.50
N PRO A 228 -19.30 -4.23 18.10
CA PRO A 228 -19.29 -2.77 17.96
C PRO A 228 -20.16 -2.29 16.80
N VAL A 229 -20.81 -1.13 16.98
CA VAL A 229 -21.19 -0.25 15.88
C VAL A 229 -20.10 0.80 15.74
N LEU A 230 -19.44 0.83 14.59
CA LEU A 230 -18.38 1.76 14.25
C LEU A 230 -18.98 3.01 13.63
N VAL A 231 -18.69 4.17 14.21
CA VAL A 231 -19.09 5.48 13.70
C VAL A 231 -17.83 6.23 13.26
N ASP A 232 -17.52 6.21 11.97
CA ASP A 232 -16.44 6.99 11.38
C ASP A 232 -16.88 8.45 11.22
N MET A 233 -16.14 9.36 11.82
CA MET A 233 -16.50 10.76 11.87
C MET A 233 -15.30 11.72 11.96
N ASN A 234 -15.57 13.00 11.67
CA ASN A 234 -14.64 14.10 11.88
C ASN A 234 -15.36 15.24 12.62
N GLN A 235 -14.77 15.70 13.72
CA GLN A 235 -15.23 16.83 14.51
C GLN A 235 -14.38 18.07 14.18
N PHE A 236 -14.98 19.11 13.59
CA PHE A 236 -14.21 20.22 13.01
C PHE A 236 -13.84 21.37 13.96
N ASP A 237 -14.80 21.92 14.73
CA ASP A 237 -14.60 23.20 15.44
C ASP A 237 -14.09 23.06 16.87
N ILE A 238 -14.93 22.46 17.71
CA ILE A 238 -14.71 22.31 19.15
C ILE A 238 -15.10 20.91 19.55
N SER A 239 -14.63 20.48 20.72
CA SER A 239 -15.12 19.26 21.32
C SER A 239 -16.60 19.38 21.64
N ARG A 240 -17.37 18.32 21.39
CA ARG A 240 -18.83 18.30 21.61
C ARG A 240 -19.27 17.02 22.29
N GLU A 241 -20.26 17.11 23.16
CA GLU A 241 -20.92 15.93 23.70
C GLU A 241 -21.95 15.41 22.70
N LEU A 242 -21.72 14.20 22.18
CA LEU A 242 -22.64 13.50 21.31
C LEU A 242 -23.31 12.35 22.03
N THR A 243 -24.59 12.13 21.76
CA THR A 243 -25.36 11.00 22.28
C THR A 243 -25.67 10.01 21.15
N PHE A 244 -25.18 8.79 21.30
CA PHE A 244 -25.36 7.67 20.40
C PHE A 244 -26.47 6.76 20.94
N THR A 245 -27.50 6.52 20.13
CA THR A 245 -28.60 5.61 20.47
C THR A 245 -28.66 4.52 19.41
N VAL A 246 -28.60 3.27 19.86
CA VAL A 246 -28.86 2.09 19.04
C VAL A 246 -30.10 1.41 19.58
N ASP A 247 -31.04 1.04 18.71
CA ASP A 247 -32.29 0.40 19.12
C ASP A 247 -32.06 -0.80 20.06
N GLY A 248 -32.83 -0.84 21.14
CA GLY A 248 -32.74 -1.90 22.16
C GLY A 248 -31.54 -1.80 23.10
N CYS A 249 -30.69 -0.77 22.95
CA CYS A 249 -29.52 -0.54 23.80
C CYS A 249 -29.65 0.78 24.59
N THR A 250 -28.95 0.86 25.72
CA THR A 250 -28.86 2.10 26.49
C THR A 250 -28.11 3.17 25.68
N PRO A 251 -28.62 4.41 25.59
CA PRO A 251 -27.88 5.51 24.96
C PRO A 251 -26.51 5.73 25.62
N VAL A 252 -25.52 6.06 24.80
CA VAL A 252 -24.14 6.36 25.24
C VAL A 252 -23.84 7.81 24.88
N SER A 253 -23.40 8.62 25.85
CA SER A 253 -22.98 10.01 25.63
C SER A 253 -21.46 10.13 25.82
N ARG A 254 -20.78 10.81 24.90
CA ARG A 254 -19.31 11.00 24.94
C ARG A 254 -18.93 12.38 24.44
N THR A 255 -17.90 12.96 25.05
CA THR A 255 -17.22 14.14 24.51
C THR A 255 -16.32 13.70 23.37
N ILE A 256 -16.62 14.15 22.15
CA ILE A 256 -15.81 13.90 20.96
C ILE A 256 -14.87 15.10 20.77
N GLU A 257 -13.57 14.83 20.74
CA GLU A 257 -12.54 15.84 20.52
C GLU A 257 -12.46 16.25 19.04
N VAL A 258 -11.86 17.42 18.78
CA VAL A 258 -11.59 17.90 17.42
C VAL A 258 -10.66 16.93 16.69
N GLY A 259 -11.03 16.56 15.47
CA GLY A 259 -10.29 15.63 14.62
C GLY A 259 -11.08 14.42 14.20
N GLU A 260 -10.37 13.49 13.57
CA GLU A 260 -10.94 12.24 13.06
C GLU A 260 -10.95 11.16 14.14
N SER A 261 -12.04 10.41 14.20
CA SER A 261 -12.17 9.25 15.09
C SER A 261 -13.16 8.23 14.53
N ILE A 262 -13.04 7.00 14.99
CA ILE A 262 -14.01 5.93 14.74
C ILE A 262 -14.57 5.48 16.08
N GLN A 263 -15.74 5.99 16.46
CA GLN A 263 -16.34 5.69 17.76
C GLN A 263 -16.89 4.26 17.80
N GLU A 264 -16.47 3.47 18.78
CA GLU A 264 -17.00 2.13 19.04
C GLU A 264 -18.19 2.20 20.01
N ILE A 265 -19.39 1.91 19.52
CA ILE A 265 -20.58 1.76 20.36
C ILE A 265 -20.84 0.26 20.57
N LEU A 266 -20.47 -0.26 21.73
CA LEU A 266 -20.59 -1.68 22.05
C LEU A 266 -22.05 -2.07 22.28
N ILE A 267 -22.55 -3.02 21.49
CA ILE A 267 -23.89 -3.60 21.65
C ILE A 267 -23.80 -5.12 21.80
N PRO A 268 -24.76 -5.80 22.46
CA PRO A 268 -24.75 -7.25 22.56
C PRO A 268 -24.72 -7.90 21.17
N ALA A 269 -23.92 -8.95 20.98
CA ALA A 269 -23.82 -9.64 19.71
C ALA A 269 -25.18 -10.21 19.23
N ALA A 270 -25.34 -10.34 17.92
CA ALA A 270 -26.54 -10.93 17.33
C ALA A 270 -26.72 -12.39 17.80
N GLN A 271 -27.93 -12.77 18.21
CA GLN A 271 -28.17 -14.08 18.83
C GLN A 271 -28.49 -15.20 17.84
N ALA A 272 -28.96 -14.87 16.64
CA ALA A 272 -29.41 -15.87 15.66
C ALA A 272 -28.39 -16.12 14.55
N LYS A 273 -27.81 -17.33 14.51
CA LYS A 273 -27.05 -17.80 13.34
C LYS A 273 -27.93 -17.74 12.09
N GLY A 274 -27.49 -16.99 11.07
CA GLY A 274 -28.14 -16.92 9.76
C GLY A 274 -29.29 -15.92 9.60
N LYS A 275 -29.61 -15.11 10.62
CA LYS A 275 -30.56 -13.98 10.47
C LYS A 275 -29.84 -12.65 10.59
N GLN A 276 -30.03 -11.79 9.59
CA GLN A 276 -29.61 -10.40 9.66
C GLN A 276 -30.57 -9.62 10.56
N GLU A 277 -30.02 -8.91 11.54
CA GLU A 277 -30.76 -7.97 12.38
C GLU A 277 -30.56 -6.55 11.85
N LYS A 278 -31.63 -5.76 11.85
CA LYS A 278 -31.60 -4.34 11.49
C LYS A 278 -31.83 -3.52 12.74
N LEU A 279 -30.94 -2.59 13.02
CA LEU A 279 -31.05 -1.68 14.16
C LEU A 279 -31.02 -0.24 13.65
N GLN A 280 -31.92 0.61 14.13
CA GLN A 280 -31.77 2.04 13.92
C GLN A 280 -30.68 2.59 14.82
N VAL A 281 -29.89 3.50 14.26
CA VAL A 281 -28.87 4.27 14.96
C VAL A 281 -29.22 5.74 14.80
N THR A 282 -29.26 6.46 15.92
CA THR A 282 -29.45 7.91 15.96
C THR A 282 -28.30 8.54 16.72
N ILE A 283 -27.68 9.57 16.14
CA ILE A 283 -26.63 10.36 16.78
C ILE A 283 -27.15 11.78 16.96
N ARG A 284 -27.00 12.32 18.16
CA ARG A 284 -27.51 13.64 18.55
C ARG A 284 -26.41 14.54 19.10
N ASP A 285 -26.51 15.81 18.74
CA ASP A 285 -25.83 16.93 19.40
C ASP A 285 -26.88 17.70 20.20
N GLY A 286 -26.92 17.47 21.52
CA GLY A 286 -28.01 17.92 22.38
C GLY A 286 -29.38 17.42 21.90
N LYS A 287 -30.23 18.33 21.41
CA LYS A 287 -31.57 18.01 20.88
C LYS A 287 -31.58 17.71 19.38
N ASP A 288 -30.56 18.15 18.66
CA ASP A 288 -30.49 18.04 17.20
C ASP A 288 -30.08 16.63 16.79
N VAL A 289 -30.82 16.03 15.84
CA VAL A 289 -30.40 14.79 15.18
C VAL A 289 -29.41 15.17 14.08
N ILE A 290 -28.17 14.71 14.22
CA ILE A 290 -27.12 14.93 13.21
C ILE A 290 -26.95 13.70 12.30
N TYR A 291 -27.37 12.52 12.75
CA TYR A 291 -27.42 11.32 11.94
C TYR A 291 -28.58 10.41 12.36
N LYS A 292 -29.23 9.82 11.37
CA LYS A 292 -30.20 8.73 11.56
C LYS A 292 -30.06 7.75 10.39
N GLY A 293 -29.83 6.48 10.70
CA GLY A 293 -29.66 5.44 9.70
C GLY A 293 -29.82 4.05 10.29
N GLU A 294 -29.76 3.04 9.42
CA GLU A 294 -29.86 1.64 9.80
C GLU A 294 -28.51 0.95 9.70
N VAL A 295 -28.20 0.09 10.67
CA VAL A 295 -27.09 -0.86 10.57
C VAL A 295 -27.64 -2.28 10.46
N ILE A 296 -27.03 -3.05 9.58
CA ILE A 296 -27.31 -4.49 9.43
C ILE A 296 -26.18 -5.24 10.13
N ARG A 297 -26.54 -6.20 10.98
CA ARG A 297 -25.59 -7.03 11.71
C ARG A 297 -25.95 -8.51 11.67
N SER A 298 -24.96 -9.34 11.94
CA SER A 298 -25.06 -10.80 12.07
C SER A 298 -23.91 -11.29 12.95
N PRO A 299 -23.93 -12.54 13.45
CA PRO A 299 -22.81 -13.08 14.21
C PRO A 299 -21.49 -12.99 13.44
N GLN A 300 -20.43 -12.53 14.09
CA GLN A 300 -19.10 -12.30 13.52
C GLN A 300 -18.04 -13.17 14.21
N PRO A 301 -16.85 -13.33 13.63
CA PRO A 301 -15.69 -13.92 14.32
C PRO A 301 -15.27 -13.10 15.55
N LEU A 302 -14.50 -13.72 16.45
CA LEU A 302 -13.87 -13.01 17.56
C LEU A 302 -12.70 -12.18 17.04
N HIS A 303 -12.60 -10.94 17.53
CA HIS A 303 -11.49 -10.04 17.23
C HIS A 303 -10.24 -10.40 18.04
N ALA A 304 -9.08 -10.38 17.41
CA ALA A 304 -7.77 -10.55 18.04
C ALA A 304 -6.91 -9.27 17.89
N TYR A 305 -5.81 -9.17 18.63
CA TYR A 305 -4.91 -8.00 18.56
C TYR A 305 -4.29 -7.83 17.18
N SER A 306 -4.01 -8.94 16.50
CA SER A 306 -3.55 -8.98 15.12
C SER A 306 -4.50 -8.31 14.11
N ASP A 307 -5.81 -8.29 14.38
CA ASP A 307 -6.82 -7.64 13.52
C ASP A 307 -6.79 -6.10 13.64
N ASP A 308 -6.20 -5.58 14.72
CA ASP A 308 -5.99 -4.14 14.90
C ASP A 308 -4.77 -3.62 14.13
N VAL A 309 -3.93 -4.48 13.57
CA VAL A 309 -2.79 -4.04 12.75
C VAL A 309 -3.24 -3.71 11.32
N ASP A 310 -2.79 -2.58 10.79
CA ASP A 310 -2.96 -2.19 9.39
C ASP A 310 -1.57 -2.08 8.74
N LEU A 311 -1.22 -3.08 7.91
CA LEU A 311 0.09 -3.12 7.28
C LEU A 311 0.23 -2.14 6.11
N LEU A 312 -0.87 -1.62 5.56
CA LEU A 312 -0.86 -0.62 4.48
C LEU A 312 -0.70 0.80 5.03
N MET A 313 -1.14 1.09 6.25
CA MET A 313 -1.08 2.44 6.83
C MET A 313 0.35 3.02 6.82
N GLY A 314 0.62 4.09 6.07
CA GLY A 314 1.97 4.68 6.03
C GLY A 314 2.95 3.99 5.07
N THR A 315 2.46 3.10 4.20
CA THR A 315 3.20 2.59 3.02
C THR A 315 3.18 3.58 1.85
N GLY A 316 2.64 4.78 2.06
CA GLY A 316 2.87 5.93 1.16
C GLY A 316 4.05 6.74 1.67
N ASN A 317 5.00 7.04 0.80
CA ASN A 317 6.28 7.67 1.12
C ASN A 317 7.14 6.88 2.11
N SER A 318 7.03 5.56 2.09
CA SER A 318 7.87 4.64 2.86
C SER A 318 9.29 4.54 2.30
N ARG A 319 10.21 3.98 3.09
CA ARG A 319 11.58 3.64 2.67
C ARG A 319 11.67 2.14 2.35
N TRP A 320 12.76 1.68 1.73
CA TRP A 320 12.99 0.29 1.30
C TRP A 320 12.59 -0.77 2.31
N MET A 321 12.94 -0.61 3.58
CA MET A 321 12.70 -1.62 4.61
C MET A 321 11.25 -1.69 5.10
N PHE A 322 10.38 -0.82 4.59
CA PHE A 322 8.99 -0.70 5.04
C PHE A 322 8.03 -1.09 3.92
N LYS A 323 7.49 -2.31 4.01
CA LYS A 323 6.60 -2.89 2.99
C LYS A 323 5.42 -3.62 3.64
N PRO A 324 4.27 -3.75 2.94
CA PRO A 324 3.07 -4.42 3.48
C PRO A 324 3.15 -5.95 3.37
N GLY A 325 4.28 -6.55 3.78
CA GLY A 325 4.52 -7.99 3.71
C GLY A 325 4.30 -8.72 5.05
N PRO A 326 4.00 -10.03 5.03
CA PRO A 326 4.06 -10.88 6.21
C PRO A 326 5.50 -10.97 6.75
N SER A 327 5.68 -10.73 8.04
CA SER A 327 6.94 -10.90 8.75
C SER A 327 6.67 -11.33 10.19
N LEU A 328 7.42 -12.30 10.70
CA LEU A 328 7.51 -12.61 12.14
C LEU A 328 8.56 -11.72 12.82
N PRO A 329 8.56 -11.60 14.17
CA PRO A 329 9.68 -11.01 14.87
C PRO A 329 11.00 -11.72 14.50
N LEU A 330 12.03 -10.94 14.16
CA LEU A 330 13.34 -11.42 13.72
C LEU A 330 13.29 -12.26 12.42
N SER A 331 12.47 -11.86 11.44
CA SER A 331 12.42 -12.56 10.14
C SER A 331 13.54 -12.11 9.20
N MET A 332 14.27 -13.09 8.66
CA MET A 332 15.17 -12.94 7.53
C MET A 332 14.38 -12.72 6.23
N VAL A 333 13.31 -13.51 6.03
CA VAL A 333 12.39 -13.38 4.90
C VAL A 333 11.37 -12.28 5.23
N GLN A 334 11.38 -11.23 4.42
CA GLN A 334 10.47 -10.09 4.55
C GLN A 334 9.70 -9.94 3.23
N ILE A 335 9.03 -11.01 2.83
CA ILE A 335 8.45 -11.10 1.50
C ILE A 335 7.32 -10.08 1.32
N ALA A 336 7.41 -9.24 0.29
CA ALA A 336 6.44 -8.17 0.05
C ALA A 336 6.36 -7.78 -1.43
N PRO A 337 5.25 -7.17 -1.88
CA PRO A 337 5.17 -6.60 -3.22
C PRO A 337 6.17 -5.44 -3.41
N ASP A 338 6.81 -5.39 -4.58
CA ASP A 338 7.61 -4.24 -5.03
C ASP A 338 6.94 -3.56 -6.23
N ASN A 339 6.94 -2.23 -6.26
CA ASN A 339 6.33 -1.43 -7.32
C ASN A 339 7.08 -0.14 -7.70
N GLN A 340 8.12 0.26 -6.98
CA GLN A 340 8.90 1.46 -7.31
C GLN A 340 10.14 1.13 -8.15
N ASP A 341 10.56 2.08 -8.98
CA ASP A 341 11.85 2.01 -9.68
C ASP A 341 13.04 2.24 -8.70
N GLU A 342 14.27 2.33 -9.22
CA GLU A 342 15.52 2.48 -8.45
C GLU A 342 15.68 3.91 -7.90
N ILE A 343 14.99 4.19 -6.80
CA ILE A 343 15.01 5.48 -6.10
C ILE A 343 15.34 5.29 -4.61
N TRP A 344 15.69 6.37 -3.90
CA TRP A 344 16.03 6.31 -2.46
C TRP A 344 14.93 5.70 -1.57
N LYS A 345 13.71 5.56 -2.09
CA LYS A 345 12.56 4.96 -1.42
C LYS A 345 12.01 3.76 -2.18
N ALA A 346 12.84 3.08 -2.98
CA ALA A 346 12.40 1.92 -3.76
C ALA A 346 11.69 0.88 -2.87
N GLY A 347 11.08 -0.12 -3.50
CA GLY A 347 10.28 -1.11 -2.80
C GLY A 347 8.81 -0.87 -3.08
N TYR A 348 8.05 -0.51 -2.05
CA TYR A 348 6.60 -0.36 -2.14
C TYR A 348 6.12 1.05 -1.80
N GLU A 349 5.28 1.60 -2.68
CA GLU A 349 4.52 2.83 -2.49
C GLU A 349 3.04 2.58 -2.77
N TYR A 350 2.20 2.82 -1.76
CA TYR A 350 0.77 2.54 -1.77
C TYR A 350 0.02 3.11 -2.97
N THR A 351 0.42 4.30 -3.41
CA THR A 351 -0.26 5.04 -4.48
C THR A 351 0.05 4.55 -5.89
N ILE A 352 1.04 3.66 -6.04
CA ILE A 352 1.34 2.98 -7.30
C ILE A 352 0.46 1.73 -7.41
N GLU A 353 -0.20 1.57 -8.55
CA GLU A 353 -1.24 0.56 -8.77
C GLU A 353 -0.82 -0.50 -9.79
N ASN A 354 0.47 -0.75 -9.84
CA ASN A 354 1.07 -1.94 -10.44
C ASN A 354 2.10 -2.52 -9.47
N ILE A 355 2.48 -3.77 -9.67
CA ILE A 355 3.57 -4.44 -8.96
C ILE A 355 4.48 -5.13 -9.97
N MET A 356 5.77 -5.18 -9.69
CA MET A 356 6.73 -5.97 -10.46
C MET A 356 6.76 -7.43 -9.98
N GLY A 357 6.43 -7.68 -8.71
CA GLY A 357 6.28 -9.00 -8.10
C GLY A 357 6.59 -8.96 -6.60
N PHE A 358 7.01 -10.08 -6.04
CA PHE A 358 7.20 -10.28 -4.60
C PHE A 358 8.67 -10.56 -4.26
N ASN A 359 9.34 -9.58 -3.63
CA ASN A 359 10.74 -9.67 -3.23
C ASN A 359 10.87 -10.33 -1.86
N HIS A 360 11.78 -11.29 -1.70
CA HIS A 360 11.98 -12.03 -0.44
C HIS A 360 12.81 -11.29 0.60
N PHE A 361 13.59 -10.28 0.19
CA PHE A 361 14.55 -9.58 1.04
C PHE A 361 14.42 -8.07 0.89
N SER A 362 14.34 -7.37 2.00
CA SER A 362 14.25 -5.90 2.01
C SER A 362 14.83 -5.32 3.30
N ASP A 363 16.13 -5.51 3.50
CA ASP A 363 16.84 -5.05 4.71
C ASP A 363 17.99 -4.11 4.34
N TRP A 364 17.79 -2.80 4.57
CA TRP A 364 18.72 -1.72 4.25
C TRP A 364 19.26 -1.72 2.80
N THR A 365 20.45 -2.25 2.56
CA THR A 365 21.10 -2.37 1.24
C THR A 365 21.03 -3.77 0.67
N MET A 366 20.52 -4.72 1.45
CA MET A 366 20.34 -6.09 1.02
C MET A 366 19.08 -6.21 0.18
N THR A 367 19.22 -6.99 -0.89
CA THR A 367 18.16 -7.45 -1.77
C THR A 367 18.31 -8.97 -1.90
N GLY A 368 17.40 -9.57 -2.64
CA GLY A 368 17.46 -10.98 -2.96
C GLY A 368 16.83 -11.19 -4.33
N PHE A 369 15.99 -12.21 -4.42
CA PHE A 369 15.24 -12.47 -5.62
C PHE A 369 13.77 -12.08 -5.46
N LEU A 370 13.20 -11.67 -6.57
CA LEU A 370 11.79 -11.35 -6.74
C LEU A 370 11.10 -12.45 -7.54
N MET A 371 9.88 -12.78 -7.14
CA MET A 371 9.05 -13.74 -7.84
C MET A 371 7.81 -13.07 -8.42
N GLN A 372 7.51 -13.36 -9.69
CA GLN A 372 6.34 -12.81 -10.37
C GLN A 372 5.58 -13.91 -11.14
N PRO A 373 4.37 -14.29 -10.72
CA PRO A 373 3.49 -15.09 -11.55
C PRO A 373 2.93 -14.24 -12.72
N THR A 374 3.01 -14.75 -13.94
CA THR A 374 2.61 -14.00 -15.13
C THR A 374 2.14 -14.94 -16.25
N CYS A 375 1.63 -14.37 -17.33
CA CYS A 375 1.32 -15.08 -18.57
C CYS A 375 1.34 -14.11 -19.77
N GLY A 376 1.19 -14.63 -20.99
CA GLY A 376 1.22 -13.81 -22.21
C GLY A 376 2.60 -13.74 -22.85
N GLU A 377 2.91 -12.60 -23.47
CA GLU A 377 4.24 -12.35 -24.04
C GLU A 377 5.32 -12.44 -22.95
N LEU A 378 6.44 -13.11 -23.23
CA LEU A 378 7.54 -13.19 -22.29
C LEU A 378 8.27 -11.86 -22.23
N LYS A 379 8.28 -11.24 -21.06
CA LYS A 379 9.10 -10.07 -20.71
C LYS A 379 9.95 -10.42 -19.51
N VAL A 380 11.22 -10.05 -19.56
CA VAL A 380 12.23 -10.34 -18.52
C VAL A 380 12.80 -9.09 -17.85
N ASP A 381 12.35 -7.92 -18.30
CA ASP A 381 12.61 -6.63 -17.67
C ASP A 381 11.31 -6.21 -16.94
N PRO A 382 11.37 -5.70 -15.68
CA PRO A 382 10.19 -5.21 -14.98
C PRO A 382 9.47 -4.08 -15.73
N GLY A 383 10.22 -3.31 -16.51
CA GLY A 383 9.76 -2.07 -17.12
C GLY A 383 9.64 -0.96 -16.08
N ARG A 384 9.40 0.26 -16.58
CA ARG A 384 9.30 1.45 -15.72
C ARG A 384 7.97 1.47 -14.96
N GLU A 385 8.00 1.97 -13.73
CA GLU A 385 6.82 2.20 -12.89
C GLU A 385 5.67 2.88 -13.64
N ASP A 386 6.02 3.90 -14.42
CA ASP A 386 5.09 4.76 -15.15
C ASP A 386 4.61 4.18 -16.49
N PHE A 387 5.26 3.11 -16.96
CA PHE A 387 5.02 2.47 -18.26
C PHE A 387 5.00 0.95 -18.07
N PRO A 388 4.05 0.40 -17.28
CA PRO A 388 4.04 -1.01 -16.91
C PRO A 388 3.94 -1.95 -18.12
N ASP A 389 3.40 -1.48 -19.25
CA ASP A 389 3.34 -2.25 -20.50
C ASP A 389 4.71 -2.46 -21.17
N GLU A 390 5.78 -1.80 -20.71
CA GLU A 390 7.15 -2.04 -21.22
C GLU A 390 7.75 -3.35 -20.71
N GLY A 391 7.28 -3.87 -19.56
CA GLY A 391 7.89 -5.01 -18.87
C GLY A 391 6.88 -6.00 -18.28
N TYR A 392 7.35 -6.81 -17.33
CA TYR A 392 6.54 -7.85 -16.69
C TYR A 392 5.66 -7.36 -15.51
N ARG A 393 5.70 -6.06 -15.20
CA ARG A 393 4.78 -5.44 -14.23
C ARG A 393 3.33 -5.78 -14.56
N SER A 394 2.52 -5.97 -13.52
CA SER A 394 1.06 -6.06 -13.65
C SER A 394 0.41 -4.96 -12.84
N ARG A 395 -0.55 -4.27 -13.44
CA ARG A 395 -1.54 -3.48 -12.71
C ARG A 395 -2.28 -4.36 -11.69
N ILE A 396 -2.74 -3.75 -10.61
CA ILE A 396 -3.47 -4.42 -9.54
C ILE A 396 -4.84 -3.80 -9.34
N ASP A 397 -5.81 -4.62 -8.93
CA ASP A 397 -7.06 -4.12 -8.39
C ASP A 397 -6.83 -3.70 -6.94
N LYS A 398 -6.68 -2.40 -6.69
CA LYS A 398 -6.48 -1.87 -5.33
C LYS A 398 -7.59 -2.24 -4.35
N SER A 399 -8.80 -2.51 -4.81
CA SER A 399 -9.90 -2.97 -3.92
C SER A 399 -9.72 -4.41 -3.43
N SER A 400 -8.90 -5.20 -4.12
CA SER A 400 -8.53 -6.56 -3.75
C SER A 400 -7.28 -6.63 -2.85
N GLU A 401 -6.50 -5.55 -2.78
CA GLU A 401 -5.25 -5.51 -2.01
C GLU A 401 -5.54 -5.55 -0.51
N LYS A 402 -5.00 -6.57 0.17
CA LYS A 402 -5.12 -6.75 1.61
C LYS A 402 -3.79 -7.13 2.20
N ALA A 403 -3.42 -6.46 3.29
CA ALA A 403 -2.24 -6.77 4.07
C ALA A 403 -2.62 -6.90 5.54
N GLU A 404 -2.59 -8.12 6.04
CA GLU A 404 -3.00 -8.53 7.38
C GLU A 404 -1.82 -9.25 8.04
N ILE A 405 -1.85 -9.39 9.38
CA ILE A 405 -0.82 -10.15 10.08
C ILE A 405 -0.75 -11.57 9.49
N GLY A 406 0.42 -11.93 8.98
CA GLY A 406 0.70 -13.24 8.40
C GLY A 406 0.30 -13.40 6.93
N LYS A 407 -0.36 -12.42 6.28
CA LYS A 407 -0.82 -12.55 4.90
C LYS A 407 -0.82 -11.24 4.12
N TYR A 408 -0.31 -11.26 2.90
CA TYR A 408 -0.61 -10.26 1.87
C TYR A 408 -1.32 -10.91 0.70
N SER A 409 -2.26 -10.21 0.08
CA SER A 409 -3.13 -10.70 -0.98
C SER A 409 -3.44 -9.60 -1.99
N VAL A 410 -3.36 -9.89 -3.29
CA VAL A 410 -3.72 -8.94 -4.35
C VAL A 410 -4.11 -9.65 -5.65
N TYR A 411 -5.07 -9.07 -6.37
CA TYR A 411 -5.44 -9.48 -7.71
C TYR A 411 -4.72 -8.63 -8.77
N MET A 412 -3.97 -9.30 -9.63
CA MET A 412 -3.25 -8.69 -10.75
C MET A 412 -4.14 -8.65 -11.99
N THR A 413 -4.52 -7.44 -12.43
CA THR A 413 -5.55 -7.24 -13.45
C THR A 413 -5.06 -7.53 -14.87
N ASP A 414 -3.79 -7.27 -15.18
CA ASP A 414 -3.23 -7.50 -16.52
C ASP A 414 -3.10 -9.00 -16.83
N THR A 415 -2.69 -9.79 -15.82
CA THR A 415 -2.49 -11.26 -15.95
C THR A 415 -3.67 -12.09 -15.47
N LYS A 416 -4.62 -11.47 -14.75
CA LYS A 416 -5.79 -12.10 -14.10
C LYS A 416 -5.43 -13.18 -13.10
N ILE A 417 -4.34 -12.98 -12.37
CA ILE A 417 -3.82 -13.91 -11.37
C ILE A 417 -4.11 -13.36 -9.98
N GLN A 418 -4.66 -14.18 -9.09
CA GLN A 418 -4.70 -13.89 -7.66
C GLN A 418 -3.40 -14.37 -7.01
N ALA A 419 -2.75 -13.50 -6.23
CA ALA A 419 -1.55 -13.85 -5.48
C ALA A 419 -1.78 -13.66 -3.99
N ASP A 420 -1.48 -14.70 -3.21
CA ASP A 420 -1.41 -14.65 -1.75
C ASP A 420 -0.02 -15.05 -1.27
N ILE A 421 0.53 -14.36 -0.27
CA ILE A 421 1.85 -14.65 0.29
C ILE A 421 1.80 -14.69 1.82
N THR A 422 2.58 -15.60 2.41
CA THR A 422 2.82 -15.76 3.85
C THR A 422 4.27 -16.18 4.09
N ALA A 423 4.77 -16.07 5.33
CA ALA A 423 6.16 -16.37 5.63
C ALA A 423 6.39 -16.85 7.08
N THR A 424 7.47 -17.60 7.26
CA THR A 424 8.14 -17.84 8.53
C THR A 424 9.38 -16.95 8.61
N ARG A 425 10.27 -17.16 9.59
CA ARG A 425 11.47 -16.33 9.72
C ARG A 425 12.42 -16.48 8.51
N ARG A 426 12.56 -17.68 7.95
CA ARG A 426 13.55 -18.01 6.90
C ARG A 426 12.96 -18.73 5.69
N ALA A 427 11.64 -18.80 5.60
CA ALA A 427 10.93 -19.42 4.48
C ALA A 427 9.67 -18.63 4.11
N ALA A 428 9.25 -18.70 2.86
CA ALA A 428 7.98 -18.15 2.39
C ALA A 428 7.10 -19.24 1.77
N LEU A 429 5.80 -18.99 1.77
CA LEU A 429 4.82 -19.75 1.00
C LEU A 429 3.96 -18.76 0.20
N GLN A 430 3.89 -18.98 -1.10
CA GLN A 430 3.13 -18.20 -2.05
C GLN A 430 2.07 -19.10 -2.69
N ARG A 431 0.87 -18.56 -2.92
CA ARG A 431 -0.24 -19.24 -3.58
C ARG A 431 -0.71 -18.38 -4.75
N TYR A 432 -0.63 -18.94 -5.96
CA TYR A 432 -1.04 -18.28 -7.19
C TYR A 432 -2.21 -19.00 -7.81
N VAL A 433 -3.32 -18.29 -8.06
CA VAL A 433 -4.48 -18.83 -8.77
C VAL A 433 -4.47 -18.28 -10.18
N PHE A 434 -4.23 -19.17 -11.14
CA PHE A 434 -4.12 -18.82 -12.56
C PHE A 434 -5.47 -18.97 -13.29
N PRO A 435 -5.73 -18.15 -14.33
CA PRO A 435 -6.76 -18.44 -15.30
C PRO A 435 -6.34 -19.60 -16.22
N ALA A 436 -7.24 -20.08 -17.07
CA ALA A 436 -6.89 -21.06 -18.10
C ALA A 436 -5.89 -20.47 -19.11
N ARG A 437 -4.67 -21.03 -19.20
CA ARG A 437 -3.57 -20.54 -20.04
C ARG A 437 -2.69 -21.66 -20.55
N GLU A 438 -2.11 -21.47 -21.73
CA GLU A 438 -1.06 -22.36 -22.29
C GLU A 438 0.35 -21.76 -22.14
N ASP A 439 0.43 -20.55 -21.58
CA ASP A 439 1.62 -19.70 -21.50
C ASP A 439 1.78 -19.10 -20.09
N ALA A 440 1.29 -19.79 -19.07
CA ALA A 440 1.46 -19.38 -17.68
C ALA A 440 2.93 -19.55 -17.27
N ARG A 441 3.44 -18.63 -16.45
CA ARG A 441 4.81 -18.61 -15.99
C ARG A 441 4.92 -18.18 -14.53
N ILE A 442 5.97 -18.64 -13.87
CA ILE A 442 6.48 -18.04 -12.65
C ILE A 442 7.91 -17.57 -12.96
N LEU A 443 8.15 -16.27 -12.87
CA LEU A 443 9.45 -15.64 -13.03
C LEU A 443 10.18 -15.61 -11.68
N ILE A 444 11.50 -15.76 -11.72
CA ILE A 444 12.41 -15.50 -10.60
C ILE A 444 13.51 -14.59 -11.12
N ASP A 445 13.50 -13.34 -10.65
CA ASP A 445 14.43 -12.28 -11.04
C ASP A 445 15.41 -12.03 -9.89
N MET A 446 16.72 -12.09 -10.16
CA MET A 446 17.76 -11.86 -9.17
C MET A 446 18.37 -10.46 -9.23
N PHE A 447 17.89 -9.59 -10.15
CA PHE A 447 18.41 -8.24 -10.32
C PHE A 447 17.26 -7.24 -10.50
N THR A 448 16.56 -6.90 -9.42
CA THR A 448 15.42 -5.99 -9.44
C THR A 448 15.74 -4.60 -8.91
N PRO A 449 14.93 -3.57 -9.26
CA PRO A 449 15.05 -2.24 -8.68
C PRO A 449 15.18 -2.23 -7.15
N ASN A 450 16.10 -1.42 -6.62
CA ASN A 450 16.34 -1.31 -5.19
C ASN A 450 16.79 0.11 -4.77
N GLU A 451 16.83 0.37 -3.45
CA GLU A 451 17.14 1.71 -2.93
C GLU A 451 18.58 2.11 -3.22
N TYR A 452 19.53 1.23 -2.92
CA TYR A 452 20.95 1.46 -3.18
C TYR A 452 21.41 0.57 -4.32
N PRO A 453 22.02 1.11 -5.39
CA PRO A 453 22.43 0.28 -6.51
C PRO A 453 23.31 -0.89 -6.07
N HIS A 454 22.94 -2.07 -6.52
CA HIS A 454 23.63 -3.33 -6.23
C HIS A 454 24.19 -3.91 -7.52
N ASN A 455 25.16 -4.81 -7.39
CA ASN A 455 25.72 -5.57 -8.51
C ASN A 455 25.46 -7.05 -8.28
N LEU A 456 24.81 -7.72 -9.24
CA LEU A 456 24.78 -9.18 -9.27
C LEU A 456 26.10 -9.68 -9.85
N VAL A 457 27.02 -10.12 -8.98
CA VAL A 457 28.38 -10.48 -9.40
C VAL A 457 28.49 -11.93 -9.87
N ASN A 458 27.64 -12.80 -9.32
CA ASN A 458 27.54 -14.20 -9.71
C ASN A 458 26.17 -14.74 -9.27
N ALA A 459 25.45 -15.40 -10.17
CA ALA A 459 24.26 -16.15 -9.83
C ALA A 459 24.22 -17.46 -10.60
N ARG A 460 23.64 -18.47 -9.96
CA ARG A 460 23.43 -19.79 -10.57
C ARG A 460 22.13 -20.39 -10.10
N VAL A 461 21.36 -20.94 -11.04
CA VAL A 461 20.13 -21.69 -10.76
C VAL A 461 20.21 -23.04 -11.43
N THR A 462 19.86 -24.10 -10.70
CA THR A 462 19.85 -25.48 -11.18
C THR A 462 18.46 -26.08 -10.99
N LYS A 463 17.94 -26.72 -12.04
CA LYS A 463 16.75 -27.56 -11.99
C LYS A 463 17.12 -28.88 -11.31
N VAL A 464 16.61 -29.11 -10.10
CA VAL A 464 16.81 -30.37 -9.36
C VAL A 464 15.80 -31.42 -9.81
N SER A 465 14.55 -31.00 -10.03
CA SER A 465 13.47 -31.82 -10.58
C SER A 465 12.42 -30.93 -11.26
N ASP A 466 11.33 -31.50 -11.77
CA ASP A 466 10.23 -30.73 -12.33
C ASP A 466 9.43 -29.96 -11.26
N THR A 467 9.70 -30.18 -9.97
CA THR A 467 9.05 -29.51 -8.84
C THR A 467 10.04 -28.82 -7.90
N GLU A 468 11.32 -28.76 -8.26
CA GLU A 468 12.34 -28.17 -7.38
C GLU A 468 13.48 -27.53 -8.18
N ILE A 469 13.83 -26.31 -7.77
CA ILE A 469 15.06 -25.63 -8.18
C ILE A 469 15.87 -25.23 -6.95
N GLU A 470 17.16 -25.07 -7.14
CA GLU A 470 18.05 -24.52 -6.12
C GLU A 470 19.06 -23.58 -6.77
N GLY A 471 19.53 -22.59 -6.03
CA GLY A 471 20.48 -21.62 -6.56
C GLY A 471 21.08 -20.70 -5.52
N TYR A 472 21.94 -19.82 -6.01
CA TYR A 472 22.48 -18.72 -5.23
C TYR A 472 22.63 -17.46 -6.08
N ALA A 473 22.66 -16.32 -5.42
CA ALA A 473 23.00 -15.02 -5.97
C ALA A 473 23.97 -14.30 -5.02
N THR A 474 25.14 -13.94 -5.53
CA THR A 474 26.14 -13.14 -4.84
C THR A 474 25.98 -11.69 -5.28
N TYR A 475 25.88 -10.81 -4.29
CA TYR A 475 25.66 -9.39 -4.46
C TYR A 475 26.86 -8.61 -3.94
N TYR A 476 27.20 -7.54 -4.66
CA TYR A 476 28.19 -6.57 -4.23
C TYR A 476 27.63 -5.15 -4.32
N ASN A 477 27.65 -4.45 -3.20
CA ASN A 477 27.24 -3.06 -3.08
C ASN A 477 28.50 -2.21 -2.87
N ALA A 478 28.85 -1.39 -3.87
CA ALA A 478 29.99 -0.47 -3.77
C ALA A 478 29.70 0.72 -2.84
N PHE A 479 28.45 0.91 -2.42
CA PHE A 479 28.02 1.98 -1.53
C PHE A 479 26.77 1.56 -0.76
N THR A 480 26.79 1.72 0.57
CA THR A 480 25.69 1.30 1.46
C THR A 480 24.96 2.46 2.13
N GLY A 481 25.06 3.67 1.58
CA GLY A 481 24.66 4.92 2.26
C GLY A 481 25.83 5.59 3.00
N TYR A 482 26.92 4.83 3.21
CA TYR A 482 28.19 5.27 3.78
C TYR A 482 29.35 4.80 2.88
N THR A 483 30.59 5.19 3.19
CA THR A 483 31.81 4.75 2.47
C THR A 483 32.19 3.28 2.76
N LEU A 484 31.18 2.42 2.93
CA LEU A 484 31.33 0.99 3.21
C LEU A 484 30.81 0.20 2.02
N GLU A 485 31.59 -0.81 1.65
CA GLU A 485 31.24 -1.82 0.68
C GLU A 485 30.58 -3.00 1.40
N GLN A 486 29.72 -3.75 0.70
CA GLN A 486 29.06 -4.93 1.26
C GLN A 486 29.04 -6.04 0.21
N SER A 487 29.43 -7.24 0.62
CA SER A 487 29.37 -8.47 -0.17
C SER A 487 28.58 -9.52 0.61
N TYR A 488 27.67 -10.22 -0.04
CA TYR A 488 26.95 -11.35 0.56
C TYR A 488 26.45 -12.31 -0.52
N THR A 489 26.25 -13.57 -0.14
CA THR A 489 25.62 -14.57 -1.01
C THR A 489 24.31 -15.03 -0.39
N LEU A 490 23.26 -14.96 -1.17
CA LEU A 490 21.95 -15.51 -0.84
C LEU A 490 21.79 -16.87 -1.52
N TYR A 491 21.61 -17.92 -0.73
CA TYR A 491 21.28 -19.26 -1.19
C TYR A 491 19.78 -19.51 -1.06
N PHE A 492 19.20 -20.26 -1.99
CA PHE A 492 17.77 -20.55 -1.99
C PHE A 492 17.43 -21.95 -2.50
N VAL A 493 16.33 -22.50 -1.97
CA VAL A 493 15.65 -23.69 -2.47
C VAL A 493 14.18 -23.32 -2.69
N LEU A 494 13.66 -23.58 -3.89
CA LEU A 494 12.24 -23.38 -4.21
C LEU A 494 11.62 -24.70 -4.62
N GLN A 495 10.50 -25.03 -3.99
CA GLN A 495 9.69 -26.20 -4.31
C GLN A 495 8.32 -25.75 -4.81
N PHE A 496 7.79 -26.47 -5.80
CA PHE A 496 6.54 -26.17 -6.48
C PHE A 496 5.53 -27.31 -6.27
N SER A 497 4.30 -26.96 -5.91
CA SER A 497 3.21 -27.92 -5.73
C SER A 497 2.79 -28.62 -7.03
N LYS A 498 3.12 -28.02 -8.17
CA LYS A 498 2.86 -28.52 -9.52
C LYS A 498 4.17 -28.64 -10.31
N PRO A 499 4.38 -29.73 -11.05
CA PRO A 499 5.51 -29.83 -11.98
C PRO A 499 5.45 -28.75 -13.08
N PHE A 500 6.56 -28.05 -13.33
CA PHE A 500 6.66 -27.15 -14.48
C PHE A 500 7.02 -27.92 -15.75
N ASP A 501 6.50 -27.46 -16.89
CA ASP A 501 6.70 -28.10 -18.20
C ASP A 501 8.14 -27.90 -18.69
N SER A 502 8.72 -26.73 -18.44
CA SER A 502 10.11 -26.42 -18.76
C SER A 502 10.65 -25.25 -17.94
N MET A 503 11.98 -25.17 -17.84
CA MET A 503 12.68 -24.00 -17.31
C MET A 503 13.39 -23.29 -18.47
N GLY A 504 13.18 -21.98 -18.58
CA GLY A 504 14.01 -21.08 -19.36
C GLY A 504 14.67 -20.04 -18.45
N GLY A 505 15.46 -19.15 -19.03
CA GLY A 505 16.02 -18.03 -18.28
C GLY A 505 16.67 -16.98 -19.15
N TRP A 506 17.18 -15.95 -18.52
CA TRP A 506 17.86 -14.84 -19.17
C TRP A 506 19.17 -14.49 -18.47
N VAL A 507 20.13 -14.00 -19.26
CA VAL A 507 21.35 -13.38 -18.75
C VAL A 507 21.66 -12.13 -19.55
N ASN A 508 22.02 -11.06 -18.86
CA ASN A 508 22.56 -9.85 -19.44
C ASN A 508 23.86 -9.45 -18.72
N GLU A 509 24.99 -9.93 -19.23
CA GLU A 509 26.31 -9.58 -18.66
C GLU A 509 26.81 -8.19 -19.09
N GLY A 510 26.05 -7.49 -19.94
CA GLY A 510 26.38 -6.14 -20.41
C GLY A 510 25.98 -5.03 -19.43
N VAL A 511 25.28 -5.37 -18.35
CA VAL A 511 24.96 -4.44 -17.25
C VAL A 511 26.26 -3.92 -16.63
N GLN A 512 26.46 -2.61 -16.68
CA GLN A 512 27.67 -1.99 -16.15
C GLN A 512 27.63 -1.98 -14.62
N PRO A 513 28.67 -2.51 -13.95
CA PRO A 513 28.71 -2.53 -12.50
C PRO A 513 28.84 -1.12 -11.93
N VAL A 514 28.11 -0.87 -10.86
CA VAL A 514 28.25 0.33 -10.04
C VAL A 514 29.49 0.21 -9.17
N THR A 515 30.42 1.15 -9.32
CA THR A 515 31.72 1.15 -8.61
C THR A 515 31.81 2.21 -7.51
N GLY A 516 30.70 2.88 -7.17
CA GLY A 516 30.68 3.91 -6.13
C GLY A 516 29.34 4.64 -6.03
N TYR A 517 29.32 5.74 -5.29
CA TYR A 517 28.12 6.55 -5.10
C TYR A 517 27.65 7.18 -6.41
N ILE A 518 26.35 7.05 -6.71
CA ILE A 518 25.69 7.67 -7.85
C ILE A 518 24.78 8.80 -7.35
N PRO A 519 25.03 10.07 -7.75
CA PRO A 519 24.15 11.18 -7.41
C PRO A 519 22.90 11.21 -8.29
N GLY A 520 21.76 11.63 -7.73
CA GLY A 520 20.48 11.76 -8.45
C GLY A 520 19.70 10.45 -8.47
N TRP A 521 18.76 10.32 -7.53
CA TRP A 521 17.94 9.11 -7.33
C TRP A 521 16.72 9.07 -8.28
N ASP A 522 16.96 9.04 -9.58
CA ASP A 522 15.92 8.92 -10.63
C ASP A 522 16.38 7.92 -11.69
N ARG A 523 16.49 6.65 -11.29
CA ARG A 523 16.87 5.55 -12.17
C ARG A 523 15.66 4.66 -12.41
N ASN A 524 15.49 4.28 -13.66
CA ASN A 524 14.35 3.53 -14.15
C ASN A 524 14.71 2.10 -14.59
N HIS A 525 15.82 1.57 -14.04
CA HIS A 525 16.29 0.19 -14.23
C HIS A 525 16.37 -0.23 -15.72
N ARG A 526 16.97 0.62 -16.56
CA ARG A 526 17.15 0.36 -18.00
C ARG A 526 18.55 -0.12 -18.33
N PHE A 527 18.62 -1.10 -19.23
CA PHE A 527 19.88 -1.65 -19.72
C PHE A 527 20.24 -1.14 -21.11
N GLU A 528 21.52 -0.90 -21.35
CA GLU A 528 22.04 -0.52 -22.69
C GLU A 528 22.09 -1.71 -23.65
N THR A 529 22.11 -2.93 -23.11
CA THR A 529 22.23 -4.19 -23.84
C THR A 529 21.01 -5.07 -23.57
N PRO A 530 20.51 -5.82 -24.57
CA PRO A 530 19.39 -6.72 -24.37
C PRO A 530 19.83 -8.01 -23.66
N ALA A 531 18.92 -8.63 -22.91
CA ALA A 531 19.15 -9.93 -22.31
C ALA A 531 19.17 -11.07 -23.35
N GLU A 532 20.06 -12.04 -23.15
CA GLU A 532 20.08 -13.30 -23.89
C GLU A 532 19.04 -14.27 -23.29
N ILE A 533 18.02 -14.64 -24.06
CA ILE A 533 16.99 -15.59 -23.63
C ILE A 533 17.38 -17.02 -23.97
N ARG A 534 17.34 -17.92 -22.99
CA ARG A 534 17.57 -19.36 -23.12
C ARG A 534 16.31 -20.15 -22.79
N GLN A 535 16.04 -21.21 -23.53
CA GLN A 535 14.83 -22.03 -23.42
C GLN A 535 15.22 -23.49 -23.10
N ASN A 536 14.35 -24.21 -22.37
CA ASN A 536 14.50 -25.64 -22.06
C ASN A 536 15.87 -26.01 -21.45
N ILE A 537 16.31 -25.20 -20.50
CA ILE A 537 17.58 -25.38 -19.79
C ILE A 537 17.35 -26.17 -18.49
N THR A 538 18.42 -26.79 -17.99
CA THR A 538 18.47 -27.39 -16.64
C THR A 538 19.33 -26.60 -15.68
N GLN A 539 20.05 -25.59 -16.19
CA GLN A 539 20.93 -24.74 -15.41
C GLN A 539 21.16 -23.41 -16.14
N ILE A 540 21.34 -22.35 -15.37
CA ILE A 540 21.82 -21.04 -15.84
C ILE A 540 22.82 -20.50 -14.83
N GLU A 541 23.85 -19.80 -15.33
CA GLU A 541 24.86 -19.11 -14.53
C GLU A 541 25.28 -17.84 -15.27
N GLY A 542 25.62 -16.79 -14.54
CA GLY A 542 26.02 -15.49 -15.09
C GLY A 542 26.05 -14.38 -14.05
N LYS A 543 26.10 -13.14 -14.53
CA LYS A 543 26.20 -11.91 -13.73
C LYS A 543 25.48 -10.75 -14.44
N GLY A 544 25.42 -9.60 -13.77
CA GLY A 544 24.81 -8.37 -14.31
C GLY A 544 23.31 -8.38 -14.05
N ASP A 545 22.54 -8.96 -14.96
CA ASP A 545 21.13 -9.27 -14.79
C ASP A 545 20.90 -10.75 -15.16
N LEU A 546 20.25 -11.50 -14.28
CA LEU A 546 20.00 -12.93 -14.45
C LEU A 546 18.69 -13.31 -13.79
N GLY A 547 17.92 -14.15 -14.48
CA GLY A 547 16.74 -14.77 -13.90
C GLY A 547 16.28 -15.98 -14.69
N ILE A 548 15.20 -16.59 -14.19
CA ILE A 548 14.58 -17.76 -14.81
C ILE A 548 13.07 -17.59 -14.94
N PHE A 549 12.48 -18.38 -15.84
CA PHE A 549 11.04 -18.53 -15.96
C PHE A 549 10.66 -19.99 -16.07
N LEU A 550 9.67 -20.39 -15.27
CA LEU A 550 9.13 -21.74 -15.25
C LEU A 550 7.80 -21.74 -16.00
N ASN A 551 7.70 -22.52 -17.06
CA ASN A 551 6.50 -22.56 -17.91
C ASN A 551 5.49 -23.61 -17.40
N TYR A 552 4.21 -23.26 -17.48
CA TYR A 552 3.09 -24.11 -17.11
C TYR A 552 1.94 -23.96 -18.12
N LYS A 553 1.17 -25.03 -18.27
CA LYS A 553 -0.22 -24.97 -18.73
C LYS A 553 -1.16 -24.98 -17.54
N THR A 554 -2.11 -24.06 -17.46
CA THR A 554 -3.05 -23.93 -16.35
C THR A 554 -4.50 -24.04 -16.82
N LYS A 555 -5.35 -24.58 -15.96
CA LYS A 555 -6.81 -24.55 -16.08
C LYS A 555 -7.36 -23.34 -15.32
N GLU A 556 -8.63 -23.04 -15.56
CA GLU A 556 -9.33 -21.97 -14.87
C GLU A 556 -9.33 -22.22 -13.35
N ASN A 557 -8.93 -21.21 -12.59
CA ASN A 557 -8.76 -21.27 -11.13
C ASN A 557 -7.78 -22.36 -10.67
N GLU A 558 -6.79 -22.71 -11.49
CA GLU A 558 -5.76 -23.67 -11.08
C GLU A 558 -4.77 -23.01 -10.12
N GLU A 559 -4.59 -23.62 -8.96
CA GLU A 559 -3.70 -23.16 -7.91
C GLU A 559 -2.31 -23.76 -8.05
N ILE A 560 -1.29 -22.91 -8.00
CA ILE A 560 0.12 -23.31 -7.90
C ILE A 560 0.70 -22.63 -6.66
N LEU A 561 1.03 -23.43 -5.65
CA LEU A 561 1.81 -23.00 -4.49
C LEU A 561 3.30 -23.15 -4.74
N VAL A 562 4.07 -22.20 -4.22
CA VAL A 562 5.54 -22.21 -4.19
C VAL A 562 5.99 -21.99 -2.76
N ARG A 563 6.89 -22.84 -2.28
CA ARG A 563 7.57 -22.62 -1.01
C ARG A 563 9.05 -22.42 -1.22
N SER A 564 9.61 -21.41 -0.56
CA SER A 564 11.01 -21.02 -0.66
C SER A 564 11.66 -21.07 0.72
N GLY A 565 12.90 -21.56 0.81
CA GLY A 565 13.74 -21.34 1.98
C GLY A 565 15.07 -20.75 1.56
N VAL A 566 15.62 -19.91 2.43
CA VAL A 566 16.76 -19.05 2.12
C VAL A 566 17.83 -19.15 3.20
N SER A 567 19.08 -18.85 2.85
CA SER A 567 20.21 -18.85 3.78
C SER A 567 21.29 -17.88 3.30
N LEU A 568 21.94 -17.21 4.25
CA LEU A 568 23.13 -16.39 3.99
C LEU A 568 24.43 -17.20 4.13
N VAL A 569 24.33 -18.49 4.44
CA VAL A 569 25.45 -19.38 4.72
C VAL A 569 25.74 -20.29 3.54
N ASP A 570 24.80 -21.18 3.21
CA ASP A 570 24.95 -22.16 2.14
C ASP A 570 23.63 -22.82 1.72
N MET A 571 23.70 -23.66 0.68
CA MET A 571 22.56 -24.40 0.15
C MET A 571 21.94 -25.37 1.16
N ALA A 572 22.77 -26.01 2.00
CA ALA A 572 22.31 -26.93 3.03
C ALA A 572 21.48 -26.20 4.09
N GLY A 573 21.89 -25.00 4.46
CA GLY A 573 21.18 -24.06 5.31
C GLY A 573 19.83 -23.68 4.73
N ALA A 574 19.79 -23.24 3.47
CA ALA A 574 18.54 -22.86 2.81
C ALA A 574 17.52 -24.01 2.80
N ARG A 575 17.99 -25.23 2.48
CA ARG A 575 17.17 -26.45 2.49
C ARG A 575 16.69 -26.82 3.90
N ASN A 576 17.57 -26.69 4.90
CA ASN A 576 17.24 -26.99 6.28
C ASN A 576 16.22 -25.97 6.85
N ASN A 577 16.39 -24.68 6.56
CA ASN A 577 15.47 -23.62 6.93
C ASN A 577 14.07 -23.86 6.34
N LEU A 578 13.97 -24.17 5.04
CA LEU A 578 12.71 -24.54 4.39
C LEU A 578 12.05 -25.72 5.11
N LYS A 579 12.83 -26.77 5.37
CA LYS A 579 12.34 -28.01 5.96
C LYS A 579 11.79 -27.79 7.36
N GLN A 580 12.60 -27.22 8.25
CA GLN A 580 12.29 -27.09 9.67
C GLN A 580 11.19 -26.08 9.95
N GLU A 581 11.20 -24.93 9.26
CA GLU A 581 10.26 -23.86 9.59
C GLU A 581 8.94 -23.99 8.84
N LEU A 582 8.93 -24.55 7.63
CA LEU A 582 7.74 -24.51 6.77
C LEU A 582 7.27 -25.90 6.33
N ALA A 583 8.14 -26.70 5.70
CA ALA A 583 7.72 -27.93 5.04
C ALA A 583 7.26 -29.02 6.02
N ASP A 584 8.00 -29.25 7.10
CA ASP A 584 7.66 -30.28 8.09
C ASP A 584 6.48 -29.85 8.99
N PRO A 585 6.39 -28.59 9.49
CA PRO A 585 5.29 -28.19 10.38
C PRO A 585 3.95 -27.96 9.65
N PHE A 586 3.99 -27.43 8.42
CA PHE A 586 2.78 -26.95 7.73
C PHE A 586 2.53 -27.62 6.37
N GLY A 587 3.54 -28.23 5.76
CA GLY A 587 3.41 -28.86 4.43
C GLY A 587 3.14 -27.82 3.33
N TRP A 588 1.93 -27.85 2.78
CA TRP A 588 1.40 -26.90 1.79
C TRP A 588 0.17 -26.13 2.32
N ASP A 589 -0.11 -26.23 3.61
CA ASP A 589 -1.29 -25.63 4.23
C ASP A 589 -1.06 -24.13 4.49
N PHE A 590 -1.47 -23.31 3.52
CA PHE A 590 -1.27 -21.86 3.55
C PHE A 590 -1.87 -21.21 4.80
N GLU A 591 -3.12 -21.57 5.13
CA GLU A 591 -3.84 -20.93 6.22
C GLU A 591 -3.23 -21.28 7.59
N LYS A 592 -2.64 -22.47 7.76
CA LYS A 592 -1.89 -22.79 9.00
C LYS A 592 -0.64 -21.93 9.20
N VAL A 593 0.04 -21.52 8.12
CA VAL A 593 1.20 -20.63 8.23
C VAL A 593 0.73 -19.22 8.65
N VAL A 594 -0.39 -18.75 8.08
CA VAL A 594 -1.04 -17.49 8.47
C VAL A 594 -1.46 -17.53 9.93
N ASP A 595 -2.16 -18.58 10.35
CA ASP A 595 -2.62 -18.76 11.74
C ASP A 595 -1.45 -18.84 12.73
N ASN A 596 -0.34 -19.49 12.35
CA ASN A 596 0.88 -19.50 13.16
C ASN A 596 1.44 -18.08 13.32
N ALA A 597 1.52 -17.30 12.25
CA ALA A 597 1.99 -15.92 12.32
C ALA A 597 1.08 -15.05 13.19
N ARG A 598 -0.24 -15.20 13.05
CA ARG A 598 -1.22 -14.51 13.90
C ARG A 598 -1.05 -14.88 15.37
N ALA A 599 -0.88 -16.17 15.70
CA ALA A 599 -0.68 -16.62 17.06
C ALA A 599 0.59 -16.03 17.69
N VAL A 600 1.71 -16.02 16.96
CA VAL A 600 2.96 -15.41 17.41
C VAL A 600 2.76 -13.91 17.67
N TRP A 601 2.13 -13.20 16.74
CA TRP A 601 1.91 -11.76 16.91
C TRP A 601 0.90 -11.42 18.00
N ASP A 602 -0.16 -12.19 18.16
CA ASP A 602 -1.12 -12.01 19.25
C ASP A 602 -0.46 -12.19 20.63
N GLU A 603 0.55 -13.06 20.75
CA GLU A 603 1.37 -13.18 21.96
C GLU A 603 2.11 -11.88 22.27
N TYR A 604 2.75 -11.26 21.26
CA TYR A 604 3.51 -10.01 21.44
C TYR A 604 2.64 -8.77 21.61
N LEU A 605 1.62 -8.63 20.76
CA LEU A 605 0.70 -7.50 20.78
C LEU A 605 -0.17 -7.52 22.04
N GLY A 606 -0.55 -8.71 22.52
CA GLY A 606 -1.32 -8.90 23.74
C GLY A 606 -0.57 -8.57 25.04
N ARG A 607 0.75 -8.31 24.98
CA ARG A 607 1.52 -7.87 26.16
C ARG A 607 1.16 -6.46 26.62
N ILE A 608 0.53 -5.67 25.76
CA ILE A 608 0.03 -4.34 26.09
C ILE A 608 -1.44 -4.23 25.67
N ALA A 609 -2.33 -4.15 26.66
CA ALA A 609 -3.74 -3.84 26.45
C ALA A 609 -3.97 -2.33 26.56
N ILE A 610 -4.73 -1.76 25.64
CA ILE A 610 -5.20 -0.36 25.71
C ILE A 610 -6.72 -0.31 25.76
N GLU A 611 -7.24 0.67 26.48
CA GLU A 611 -8.66 0.99 26.51
C GLU A 611 -8.90 2.32 25.79
N THR A 612 -9.75 2.28 24.77
CA THR A 612 -10.17 3.46 24.01
C THR A 612 -11.52 3.19 23.38
N ASP A 613 -12.33 4.25 23.30
CA ASP A 613 -13.59 4.27 22.58
C ASP A 613 -13.42 4.67 21.10
N ASP A 614 -12.19 5.05 20.70
CA ASP A 614 -11.82 5.38 19.32
C ASP A 614 -11.00 4.24 18.69
N TYR A 615 -11.64 3.49 17.81
CA TYR A 615 -11.04 2.38 17.07
C TYR A 615 -9.85 2.84 16.21
N LEU A 616 -9.84 4.09 15.73
CA LEU A 616 -8.70 4.62 14.97
C LEU A 616 -7.44 4.70 15.84
N GLN A 617 -7.55 5.04 17.12
CA GLN A 617 -6.40 5.02 18.04
C GLN A 617 -5.93 3.59 18.29
N LYS A 618 -6.86 2.63 18.38
CA LYS A 618 -6.54 1.21 18.53
C LYS A 618 -5.74 0.69 17.33
N LYS A 619 -6.21 0.98 16.11
CA LYS A 619 -5.47 0.67 14.86
C LYS A 619 -4.09 1.33 14.84
N LYS A 620 -4.00 2.62 15.17
CA LYS A 620 -2.72 3.35 15.24
C LYS A 620 -1.76 2.73 16.25
N PHE A 621 -2.24 2.41 17.44
CA PHE A 621 -1.41 1.85 18.50
C PHE A 621 -0.83 0.49 18.11
N TYR A 622 -1.69 -0.49 17.79
CA TYR A 622 -1.23 -1.85 17.48
C TYR A 622 -0.41 -1.92 16.19
N THR A 623 -0.72 -1.09 15.21
CA THR A 623 0.09 -0.99 14.00
C THR A 623 1.51 -0.48 14.29
N ASN A 624 1.64 0.58 15.11
CA ASN A 624 2.97 1.09 15.47
C ASN A 624 3.71 0.12 16.40
N LEU A 625 3.00 -0.59 17.28
CA LEU A 625 3.58 -1.63 18.14
C LEU A 625 4.15 -2.79 17.32
N TYR A 626 3.38 -3.30 16.36
CA TYR A 626 3.84 -4.30 15.39
C TYR A 626 5.12 -3.84 14.70
N ARG A 627 5.14 -2.60 14.18
CA ARG A 627 6.30 -2.04 13.45
C ARG A 627 7.55 -1.94 14.30
N ALA A 628 7.39 -1.51 15.55
CA ALA A 628 8.51 -1.40 16.48
C ALA A 628 9.20 -2.76 16.66
N LEU A 629 8.42 -3.84 16.75
CA LEU A 629 8.89 -5.22 16.95
C LEU A 629 9.36 -5.90 15.66
N ALA A 630 8.74 -5.61 14.52
CA ALA A 630 9.06 -6.23 13.22
C ALA A 630 10.34 -5.66 12.58
N ALA A 631 10.88 -4.56 13.10
CA ALA A 631 11.97 -3.78 12.51
C ALA A 631 13.37 -4.44 12.51
N LYS A 632 13.48 -5.71 12.88
CA LYS A 632 14.76 -6.44 13.00
C LYS A 632 14.63 -7.79 12.32
N ALA A 633 15.69 -8.20 11.64
CA ALA A 633 15.79 -9.50 10.97
C ALA A 633 16.83 -10.39 11.67
N THR A 634 16.84 -11.67 11.32
CA THR A 634 17.93 -12.58 11.67
C THR A 634 18.84 -12.82 10.47
N TRP A 635 20.15 -12.91 10.69
CA TRP A 635 21.16 -13.22 9.67
C TRP A 635 21.86 -14.58 9.89
N SER A 636 21.34 -15.40 10.81
CA SER A 636 21.80 -16.78 11.02
C SER A 636 20.74 -17.78 10.56
N ASP A 637 21.16 -18.97 10.17
CA ASP A 637 20.28 -20.10 9.85
C ASP A 637 19.61 -20.68 11.11
N ALA A 638 18.59 -21.52 10.92
CA ALA A 638 17.87 -22.18 12.02
C ALA A 638 18.76 -23.15 12.83
N ASP A 639 19.88 -23.59 12.25
CA ASP A 639 20.88 -24.40 12.96
C ASP A 639 21.94 -23.55 13.71
N GLY A 640 21.80 -22.23 13.69
CA GLY A 640 22.69 -21.29 14.35
C GLY A 640 23.97 -20.97 13.58
N ARG A 641 24.14 -21.45 12.35
CA ARG A 641 25.26 -21.03 11.48
C ARG A 641 25.03 -19.62 10.93
N PHE A 642 26.11 -18.87 10.73
CA PHE A 642 26.08 -17.55 10.11
C PHE A 642 27.43 -17.24 9.44
N VAL A 643 27.48 -16.23 8.57
CA VAL A 643 28.72 -15.70 8.00
C VAL A 643 29.10 -14.44 8.76
N ASP A 644 30.34 -14.40 9.29
CA ASP A 644 30.86 -13.22 10.00
C ASP A 644 31.41 -12.15 9.05
N GLU A 645 31.81 -11.02 9.60
CA GLU A 645 32.39 -9.88 8.88
C GLU A 645 33.74 -10.15 8.20
N ASP A 646 34.40 -11.26 8.58
CA ASP A 646 35.62 -11.79 7.95
C ASP A 646 35.29 -12.82 6.83
N GLU A 647 34.01 -12.92 6.45
CA GLU A 647 33.45 -13.87 5.49
C GLU A 647 33.62 -15.35 5.88
N ARG A 648 33.72 -15.65 7.17
CA ARG A 648 33.86 -17.02 7.68
C ARG A 648 32.54 -17.55 8.21
N ILE A 649 32.25 -18.82 7.91
CA ILE A 649 31.12 -19.53 8.53
C ILE A 649 31.44 -19.78 10.00
N ARG A 650 30.55 -19.30 10.86
CA ARG A 650 30.58 -19.46 12.33
C ARG A 650 29.34 -20.21 12.80
N GLN A 651 29.41 -20.63 14.06
CA GLN A 651 28.33 -21.33 14.77
C GLN A 651 28.05 -20.58 16.06
N LEU A 652 26.78 -20.28 16.31
CA LEU A 652 26.34 -19.73 17.58
C LEU A 652 26.51 -20.74 18.71
N GLU A 653 26.90 -20.27 19.89
CA GLU A 653 27.09 -21.12 21.07
C GLU A 653 25.77 -21.73 21.58
N LYS A 654 24.65 -21.01 21.41
CA LYS A 654 23.32 -21.43 21.84
C LYS A 654 22.41 -21.66 20.63
N PRO A 655 21.69 -22.79 20.57
CA PRO A 655 20.80 -23.11 19.43
C PRO A 655 19.67 -22.09 19.20
N ASP A 656 19.14 -21.48 20.25
CA ASP A 656 17.99 -20.55 20.14
C ASP A 656 18.40 -19.09 19.94
N ASP A 657 19.71 -18.80 19.88
CA ASP A 657 20.22 -17.46 19.58
C ASP A 657 20.25 -17.19 18.08
N CYS A 658 20.40 -15.91 17.73
CA CYS A 658 20.62 -15.53 16.36
C CYS A 658 21.51 -14.28 16.22
N ILE A 659 22.11 -14.13 15.04
CA ILE A 659 22.66 -12.83 14.64
C ILE A 659 21.48 -11.95 14.23
N VAL A 660 21.37 -10.78 14.85
CA VAL A 660 20.28 -9.82 14.62
C VAL A 660 20.76 -8.71 13.70
N SER A 661 19.95 -8.36 12.71
CA SER A 661 20.26 -7.30 11.76
C SER A 661 20.16 -5.91 12.38
N GLY A 662 20.93 -4.98 11.82
CA GLY A 662 20.61 -3.55 11.86
C GLY A 662 21.33 -2.70 12.92
N GLU A 663 20.79 -1.50 13.05
CA GLU A 663 21.48 -0.31 13.56
C GLU A 663 21.22 -0.05 15.04
N TYR A 664 22.30 0.20 15.79
CA TYR A 664 22.21 0.72 17.16
C TYR A 664 21.87 2.21 17.20
N TRP A 665 22.27 2.96 16.17
CA TRP A 665 21.92 4.37 16.01
C TRP A 665 20.41 4.50 15.69
N ASN A 666 19.77 5.58 16.14
CA ASN A 666 18.30 5.77 16.21
C ASN A 666 17.54 4.91 17.23
N THR A 667 17.81 3.60 17.28
CA THR A 667 16.99 2.67 18.10
C THR A 667 17.21 2.83 19.60
N PHE A 668 18.36 3.37 20.01
CA PHE A 668 18.71 3.58 21.41
C PHE A 668 17.93 4.70 22.11
N TRP A 669 17.20 5.57 21.39
CA TRP A 669 16.39 6.63 22.01
C TRP A 669 15.02 6.14 22.49
N ASN A 670 14.47 5.10 21.85
CA ASN A 670 13.10 4.64 22.11
C ASN A 670 12.90 3.11 21.97
N ASN A 671 13.29 2.51 20.84
CA ASN A 671 12.89 1.15 20.49
C ASN A 671 13.54 0.11 21.41
N GLN A 672 14.82 0.32 21.77
CA GLN A 672 15.51 -0.55 22.72
C GLN A 672 14.88 -0.51 24.12
N GLN A 673 14.45 0.67 24.58
CA GLN A 673 13.72 0.82 25.85
C GLN A 673 12.40 0.07 25.81
N LEU A 674 11.66 0.19 24.70
CA LEU A 674 10.43 -0.54 24.50
C LEU A 674 10.68 -2.06 24.57
N PHE A 675 11.66 -2.58 23.81
CA PHE A 675 12.00 -4.00 23.83
C PHE A 675 12.39 -4.47 25.23
N ASN A 676 13.17 -3.71 25.99
CA ASN A 676 13.53 -4.06 27.37
C ASN A 676 12.32 -4.21 28.31
N LEU A 677 11.23 -3.49 28.05
CA LEU A 677 10.01 -3.55 28.86
C LEU A 677 9.07 -4.67 28.39
N MET A 678 8.88 -4.82 27.09
CA MET A 678 7.83 -5.68 26.53
C MET A 678 8.32 -6.99 25.93
N ALA A 679 9.57 -7.04 25.48
CA ALA A 679 10.18 -8.18 24.80
C ALA A 679 11.65 -8.36 25.22
N PRO A 680 11.94 -8.51 26.54
CA PRO A 680 13.30 -8.59 27.06
C PRO A 680 14.10 -9.74 26.44
N GLU A 681 13.44 -10.80 25.96
CA GLU A 681 14.04 -11.89 25.22
C GLU A 681 14.65 -11.44 23.87
N ILE A 682 14.01 -10.51 23.16
CA ILE A 682 14.53 -9.93 21.91
C ILE A 682 15.74 -9.05 22.24
N SER A 683 15.63 -8.19 23.25
CA SER A 683 16.77 -7.38 23.71
C SER A 683 17.97 -8.24 24.13
N SER A 684 17.71 -9.33 24.85
CA SER A 684 18.75 -10.26 25.31
C SER A 684 19.45 -10.95 24.14
N THR A 685 18.68 -11.36 23.12
CA THR A 685 19.22 -11.94 21.87
C THR A 685 20.05 -10.93 21.11
N TRP A 686 19.57 -9.69 20.97
CA TRP A 686 20.28 -8.62 20.28
C TRP A 686 21.59 -8.23 20.97
N ALA A 687 21.61 -8.22 22.31
CA ALA A 687 22.84 -7.99 23.08
C ALA A 687 23.86 -9.12 22.89
N ARG A 688 23.42 -10.39 22.87
CA ARG A 688 24.31 -11.53 22.58
C ARG A 688 24.84 -11.51 21.15
N SER A 689 24.01 -11.14 20.18
CA SER A 689 24.46 -10.89 18.80
C SER A 689 25.56 -9.84 18.76
N ALA A 690 25.41 -8.72 19.48
CA ALA A 690 26.43 -7.66 19.54
C ALA A 690 27.77 -8.18 20.10
N ILE A 691 27.71 -8.95 21.19
CA ILE A 691 28.89 -9.55 21.82
C ILE A 691 29.57 -10.54 20.87
N GLN A 692 28.78 -11.34 20.14
CA GLN A 692 29.30 -12.29 19.18
C GLN A 692 30.03 -11.60 18.02
N LEU A 693 29.47 -10.50 17.50
CA LEU A 693 30.11 -9.70 16.46
C LEU A 693 31.41 -9.06 16.99
N TYR A 694 31.38 -8.46 18.18
CA TYR A 694 32.58 -7.91 18.83
C TYR A 694 33.69 -8.95 19.04
N GLN A 695 33.36 -10.19 19.40
CA GLN A 695 34.34 -11.26 19.57
C GLN A 695 35.04 -11.65 18.26
N ASN A 696 34.35 -11.50 17.13
CA ASN A 696 34.89 -11.84 15.82
C ASN A 696 35.67 -10.65 15.22
N SER A 697 35.13 -9.44 15.32
CA SER A 697 35.60 -8.23 14.65
C SER A 697 36.55 -7.38 15.50
N GLY A 698 36.41 -7.44 16.83
CA GLY A 698 37.04 -6.54 17.81
C GLY A 698 36.30 -5.23 18.10
N TRP A 699 35.11 -4.99 17.50
CA TRP A 699 34.32 -3.76 17.68
C TRP A 699 32.81 -3.99 17.60
#